data_AF-A0A2M7ZQ57-F1
#
_entry.id   AF-A0A2M7ZQ57-F1
#
_cell.length_a   1.000
_cell.length_b   1.000
_cell.length_c   1.000
_cell.angle_alpha   90.00
_cell.angle_beta   90.00
_cell.angle_gamma   90.00
#
_symmetry.space_group_name_H-M   'P 1'
#
loop_
_entity.id
_entity.type
_entity.pdbx_description
1 polymer ?
#
loop_
_entity_poly.entity_id
_entity_poly.type
_entity_poly.pdbx_seq_one_letter_code
_entity_poly.pdbx_strand_id
1 'polypeptide(L)'
;MKFMNICQIRIDKIKNVIKSFLFILITLSTELLSQNIDDPKYTSDIKNNVIPGVNYEAGWMHKLFFGKHWRELWTLPVEVEILELDKFGGGLVPLKKGGGLQTKTLRFKDKDSLVWKFRSLDKDPAKVLPKDLQNTVVADIVQDQISSSNPFASLIVASILKSAGVLQSIPKLVILPDDSKLGEFQKEFGGLLGTIELNPDENDENEVLNFEGAEKVVGTFKLMHRLEDKRSEKVNSTEFLKARLLDIFLGDWDRHVEQWRWGRFKKNNIETWYPIPRDRDQAFSKFDGIGPSLAEYYIPQLNNFGNEYPPIQDITWSGRYLDRRYLVEITKPEWDSVTTYVLSKVTDDVIRSAVNKLPDEQFKIAGQEIISKLLSRRNLLTDISEKYYEMIQQTVDIWGSNKDDFVEIKLLDDQHTLITLYKMDKKTGEKNGKVFFTRTFENTMTDEIRVYMLDGDDKVTVSGEVDISPTIRLITGDGKDEVVNYSKNKIFVYDSGKKSIFNKNNRTKVDDSKYSEPKTDTEKYEPAVNDRGSRLKFFPFIQFDSDNGLTFGGSEVLTSYGFRVEPFSYKMTFFASYSTDPKSTNIYYNGIFNSLIKNTNLQLFLQSTELKFSRYYGFGNETIYNSDLDETNFYMVEQKRYEINPSIQFRLFKNNSTGIGLSYSYQNTSLVNNSLLNNFIFGNYGLGKFSLFKIDLNFEIDSRDNPDNTYTGSYFRLDGSVYPELFDNVESFYKLNFDIRHFFTTDLISKTTLALRTGGGKVWNKYPFFEAEFLGGSENLRGYRRERFSGDASLFGQAEIRTYLGKWSLIIPGKFGFHTFIETGRVFVEGDNSEKWHPSYGGGIWLSFIERTANLSLTIARSSESVTAIFKFALGF
;
A
#
# COMPACT_ATOMS: atom_id res chain seq x y z
N MET A 1 19.42 6.31 20.12
CA MET A 1 17.99 6.16 20.49
C MET A 1 17.39 5.22 19.47
N LYS A 2 17.11 3.99 19.89
CA LYS A 2 17.24 2.77 19.07
C LYS A 2 15.86 2.10 18.91
N PHE A 3 15.59 1.66 17.68
CA PHE A 3 14.65 0.61 17.23
C PHE A 3 13.13 0.85 17.24
N MET A 4 12.59 0.95 16.02
CA MET A 4 11.24 0.51 15.64
C MET A 4 11.39 -0.37 14.38
N ASN A 5 11.44 -1.70 14.57
CA ASN A 5 11.16 -2.70 13.53
C ASN A 5 9.71 -3.13 13.77
N ILE A 6 8.74 -2.78 12.92
CA ILE A 6 8.45 -3.34 11.59
C ILE A 6 8.00 -4.81 11.70
N CYS A 7 6.81 -4.99 12.29
CA CYS A 7 5.80 -5.86 11.71
C CYS A 7 4.50 -5.06 11.69
N GLN A 8 4.40 -4.21 10.68
CA GLN A 8 3.18 -3.49 10.35
C GLN A 8 2.93 -3.88 8.90
N ILE A 9 1.78 -4.52 8.64
CA ILE A 9 1.04 -4.15 7.44
C ILE A 9 1.08 -2.63 7.47
N ARG A 10 1.83 -2.01 6.54
CA ARG A 10 2.05 -0.56 6.55
C ARG A 10 0.73 0.06 6.90
N ILE A 11 0.69 0.82 7.98
CA ILE A 11 -0.57 1.33 8.51
C ILE A 11 -1.34 1.95 7.33
N ASP A 12 -0.64 2.60 6.40
CA ASP A 12 -1.13 3.17 5.10
C ASP A 12 -1.93 2.24 4.18
N LYS A 13 -1.71 0.92 4.23
CA LYS A 13 -2.47 -0.07 3.46
C LYS A 13 -3.70 -0.59 4.22
N ILE A 14 -3.59 -0.91 5.51
CA ILE A 14 -4.77 -1.16 6.38
C ILE A 14 -5.74 0.03 6.33
N LYS A 15 -5.17 1.23 6.36
CA LYS A 15 -5.85 2.51 6.25
C LYS A 15 -6.76 2.57 5.01
N ASN A 16 -6.37 2.02 3.85
CA ASN A 16 -7.16 2.09 2.59
C ASN A 16 -8.39 1.18 2.56
N VAL A 17 -8.44 0.17 3.39
CA VAL A 17 -9.53 -0.81 3.46
C VAL A 17 -10.63 -0.35 4.38
N ILE A 18 -10.20 0.21 5.51
CA ILE A 18 -11.06 0.87 6.49
C ILE A 18 -11.87 1.99 5.77
N LYS A 19 -11.31 2.59 4.71
CA LYS A 19 -11.99 3.58 3.84
C LYS A 19 -13.29 3.08 3.21
N SER A 20 -13.29 1.86 2.66
CA SER A 20 -14.44 1.30 1.92
C SER A 20 -15.44 0.60 2.84
N PHE A 21 -14.96 0.03 3.95
CA PHE A 21 -15.76 -0.78 4.85
C PHE A 21 -16.75 0.03 5.71
N LEU A 22 -16.39 1.25 6.10
CA LEU A 22 -17.20 2.05 7.02
C LEU A 22 -18.37 2.81 6.40
N PHE A 23 -18.46 2.89 5.07
CA PHE A 23 -19.66 3.42 4.43
C PHE A 23 -20.91 2.56 4.73
N ILE A 24 -20.73 1.26 4.92
CA ILE A 24 -21.83 0.28 5.06
C ILE A 24 -22.28 0.13 6.54
N LEU A 25 -21.39 0.44 7.49
CA LEU A 25 -21.71 0.46 8.93
C LEU A 25 -22.57 1.67 9.36
N ILE A 26 -22.62 2.74 8.56
CA ILE A 26 -23.31 4.00 8.92
C ILE A 26 -24.85 3.87 8.86
N THR A 27 -25.42 2.76 8.38
CA THR A 27 -26.88 2.61 8.24
C THR A 27 -27.55 1.59 9.14
N LEU A 28 -26.84 0.80 9.98
CA LEU A 28 -27.47 -0.28 10.74
C LEU A 28 -26.95 -0.42 12.19
N SER A 29 -27.83 0.01 13.11
CA SER A 29 -28.04 -0.44 14.50
C SER A 29 -26.97 -0.20 15.57
N THR A 30 -27.49 0.31 16.70
CA THR A 30 -26.93 0.29 18.04
C THR A 30 -27.49 -0.93 18.79
N GLU A 31 -26.66 -1.66 19.52
CA GLU A 31 -26.99 -2.23 20.84
C GLU A 31 -25.72 -2.81 21.49
N LEU A 32 -25.46 -2.35 22.71
CA LEU A 32 -24.32 -2.72 23.57
C LEU A 32 -24.78 -3.79 24.56
N LEU A 33 -23.96 -4.84 24.75
CA LEU A 33 -24.00 -5.64 25.97
C LEU A 33 -22.59 -5.77 26.55
N SER A 34 -22.49 -5.35 27.80
CA SER A 34 -21.38 -5.57 28.74
C SER A 34 -21.70 -6.80 29.57
N GLN A 35 -20.71 -7.63 29.91
CA GLN A 35 -20.74 -8.46 31.12
C GLN A 35 -19.34 -8.85 31.60
N ASN A 36 -19.17 -8.77 32.92
CA ASN A 36 -17.96 -9.05 33.70
C ASN A 36 -17.68 -10.55 33.80
N ILE A 37 -16.41 -10.92 34.00
CA ILE A 37 -15.96 -12.28 34.31
C ILE A 37 -15.18 -12.24 35.64
N ASP A 38 -15.61 -13.06 36.60
CA ASP A 38 -14.93 -13.34 37.87
C ASP A 38 -14.15 -14.68 37.79
N ASP A 39 -13.02 -14.69 38.50
CA ASP A 39 -12.04 -15.79 38.68
C ASP A 39 -12.49 -16.76 39.79
N PRO A 40 -12.20 -18.08 39.69
CA PRO A 40 -11.36 -18.65 40.74
C PRO A 40 -10.40 -19.79 40.35
N LYS A 41 -9.30 -19.82 41.13
CA LYS A 41 -8.18 -20.77 41.19
C LYS A 41 -8.48 -22.17 41.75
N TYR A 42 -7.77 -23.17 41.21
CA TYR A 42 -6.86 -24.17 41.86
C TYR A 42 -6.92 -25.60 41.27
N THR A 43 -5.79 -25.98 40.66
CA THR A 43 -5.09 -27.28 40.52
C THR A 43 -5.78 -28.64 40.72
N SER A 44 -5.60 -29.55 39.75
CA SER A 44 -4.88 -30.84 39.90
C SER A 44 -4.59 -31.42 38.50
N ASP A 45 -3.93 -32.59 38.40
CA ASP A 45 -3.40 -33.29 37.20
C ASP A 45 -4.41 -33.59 36.06
N ILE A 46 -5.04 -32.54 35.53
CA ILE A 46 -6.30 -32.59 34.80
C ILE A 46 -6.08 -32.01 33.39
N LYS A 47 -6.53 -32.75 32.37
CA LYS A 47 -6.82 -32.13 31.08
C LYS A 47 -7.86 -31.03 31.31
N ASN A 48 -7.47 -29.78 31.09
CA ASN A 48 -8.37 -28.66 31.32
C ASN A 48 -9.11 -28.29 30.04
N ASN A 49 -10.43 -28.10 30.16
CA ASN A 49 -11.21 -27.46 29.13
C ASN A 49 -10.99 -25.95 29.23
N VAL A 50 -10.32 -25.37 28.24
CA VAL A 50 -10.07 -23.93 28.14
C VAL A 50 -10.73 -23.42 26.88
N ILE A 51 -11.34 -22.25 26.93
CA ILE A 51 -11.87 -21.57 25.75
C ILE A 51 -10.75 -20.69 25.17
N PRO A 52 -10.32 -20.90 23.91
CA PRO A 52 -9.21 -20.15 23.32
C PRO A 52 -9.38 -18.62 23.28
N GLY A 53 -10.61 -18.14 23.09
CA GLY A 53 -10.94 -16.71 23.08
C GLY A 53 -12.45 -16.47 23.15
N VAL A 54 -12.96 -16.34 24.38
CA VAL A 54 -14.39 -16.08 24.68
C VAL A 54 -14.87 -14.78 24.04
N ASN A 55 -13.99 -13.78 23.94
CA ASN A 55 -14.23 -12.46 23.38
C ASN A 55 -14.56 -12.45 21.88
N TYR A 56 -14.43 -13.57 21.16
CA TYR A 56 -14.72 -13.65 19.72
C TYR A 56 -16.17 -14.05 19.39
N GLU A 57 -17.01 -14.30 20.40
CA GLU A 57 -18.43 -14.58 20.20
C GLU A 57 -19.14 -13.40 19.50
N ALA A 58 -19.96 -13.72 18.49
CA ALA A 58 -20.57 -12.70 17.65
C ALA A 58 -21.95 -13.11 17.10
N GLY A 59 -22.88 -12.15 17.08
CA GLY A 59 -24.20 -12.28 16.45
C GLY A 59 -24.15 -12.22 14.91
N TRP A 60 -25.29 -12.48 14.26
CA TRP A 60 -25.37 -12.59 12.80
C TRP A 60 -25.02 -11.27 12.06
N MET A 61 -25.42 -10.11 12.61
CA MET A 61 -25.09 -8.81 12.02
C MET A 61 -23.59 -8.54 12.07
N HIS A 62 -22.95 -8.76 13.22
CA HIS A 62 -21.50 -8.62 13.36
C HIS A 62 -20.76 -9.54 12.37
N LYS A 63 -21.22 -10.79 12.22
CA LYS A 63 -20.65 -11.75 11.25
C LYS A 63 -20.84 -11.35 9.79
N LEU A 64 -21.92 -10.66 9.44
CA LEU A 64 -22.14 -10.15 8.07
C LEU A 64 -21.09 -9.10 7.69
N PHE A 65 -20.79 -8.18 8.60
CA PHE A 65 -19.85 -7.09 8.37
C PHE A 65 -18.40 -7.49 8.61
N PHE A 66 -18.12 -8.09 9.76
CA PHE A 66 -16.79 -8.43 10.28
C PHE A 66 -16.47 -9.92 10.17
N GLY A 67 -17.23 -10.68 9.38
CA GLY A 67 -16.94 -12.08 9.06
C GLY A 67 -17.40 -13.10 10.11
N LYS A 68 -17.81 -14.28 9.62
CA LYS A 68 -18.00 -15.48 10.43
C LYS A 68 -16.65 -16.01 10.92
N HIS A 69 -15.62 -15.93 10.05
CA HIS A 69 -14.24 -16.29 10.36
C HIS A 69 -14.11 -17.71 10.96
N TRP A 70 -13.16 -17.93 11.88
CA TRP A 70 -13.02 -19.13 12.69
C TRP A 70 -13.55 -18.95 14.12
N ARG A 71 -14.46 -18.00 14.37
CA ARG A 71 -14.96 -17.67 15.72
C ARG A 71 -15.45 -18.88 16.52
N GLU A 72 -16.11 -19.83 15.85
CA GLU A 72 -16.57 -21.06 16.48
C GLU A 72 -15.40 -21.91 17.01
N LEU A 73 -14.23 -21.92 16.35
CA LEU A 73 -13.04 -22.60 16.87
C LEU A 73 -12.43 -21.88 18.08
N TRP A 74 -12.57 -20.56 18.15
CA TRP A 74 -12.06 -19.75 19.25
C TRP A 74 -12.94 -19.80 20.50
N THR A 75 -14.24 -19.98 20.33
CA THR A 75 -15.24 -19.95 21.42
C THR A 75 -15.59 -21.35 21.94
N LEU A 76 -15.26 -22.41 21.20
CA LEU A 76 -15.46 -23.78 21.65
C LEU A 76 -14.37 -24.20 22.66
N PRO A 77 -14.74 -24.75 23.84
CA PRO A 77 -13.77 -25.33 24.76
C PRO A 77 -12.89 -26.39 24.08
N VAL A 78 -11.60 -26.36 24.38
CA VAL A 78 -10.63 -27.34 23.92
C VAL A 78 -10.01 -28.04 25.11
N GLU A 79 -9.93 -29.37 25.04
CA GLU A 79 -9.26 -30.21 26.02
C GLU A 79 -7.76 -30.25 25.72
N VAL A 80 -6.92 -29.71 26.62
CA VAL A 80 -5.47 -29.56 26.39
C VAL A 80 -4.68 -30.00 27.62
N GLU A 81 -3.49 -30.56 27.37
CA GLU A 81 -2.54 -30.94 28.42
C GLU A 81 -1.91 -29.72 29.09
N ILE A 82 -1.77 -29.75 30.41
CA ILE A 82 -1.01 -28.76 31.17
C ILE A 82 0.49 -29.11 31.06
N LEU A 83 1.32 -28.13 30.73
CA LEU A 83 2.76 -28.31 30.58
C LEU A 83 3.42 -28.60 31.94
N GLU A 84 3.78 -29.85 32.18
CA GLU A 84 4.51 -30.24 33.39
C GLU A 84 5.96 -29.76 33.35
N LEU A 85 6.24 -28.62 34.01
CA LEU A 85 7.56 -27.98 33.98
C LEU A 85 8.68 -28.88 34.52
N ASP A 86 8.42 -29.78 35.47
CA ASP A 86 9.45 -30.67 36.03
C ASP A 86 9.79 -31.87 35.15
N LYS A 87 8.83 -32.35 34.37
CA LYS A 87 9.00 -33.56 33.55
C LYS A 87 9.40 -33.22 32.11
N PHE A 88 8.84 -32.15 31.56
CA PHE A 88 9.10 -31.77 30.17
C PHE A 88 10.58 -31.39 29.99
N GLY A 89 11.25 -32.02 29.02
CA GLY A 89 12.69 -31.82 28.81
C GLY A 89 13.55 -32.20 30.04
N GLY A 90 13.01 -32.96 30.99
CA GLY A 90 13.66 -33.26 32.27
C GLY A 90 13.81 -32.07 33.23
N GLY A 91 12.99 -31.03 33.04
CA GLY A 91 12.95 -29.83 33.88
C GLY A 91 13.14 -28.56 33.06
N LEU A 92 12.06 -27.81 32.83
CA LEU A 92 12.08 -26.51 32.16
C LEU A 92 12.33 -25.37 33.15
N VAL A 93 13.31 -24.53 32.83
CA VAL A 93 13.64 -23.31 33.55
C VAL A 93 13.33 -22.10 32.65
N PRO A 94 12.49 -21.15 33.08
CA PRO A 94 12.22 -19.96 32.28
C PRO A 94 13.48 -19.09 32.15
N LEU A 95 13.73 -18.55 30.96
CA LEU A 95 14.92 -17.75 30.65
C LEU A 95 14.59 -16.27 30.49
N LYS A 96 13.75 -15.96 29.49
CA LYS A 96 13.43 -14.59 29.12
C LYS A 96 12.17 -14.53 28.30
N LYS A 97 11.46 -13.41 28.44
CA LYS A 97 10.40 -13.02 27.50
C LYS A 97 10.98 -12.66 26.14
N GLY A 98 10.20 -12.92 25.09
CA GLY A 98 10.47 -12.46 23.74
C GLY A 98 9.17 -12.18 23.00
N GLY A 99 9.25 -12.15 21.67
CA GLY A 99 8.09 -11.94 20.81
C GLY A 99 7.91 -10.46 20.47
N GLY A 100 7.21 -10.19 19.36
CA GLY A 100 6.87 -8.85 18.94
C GLY A 100 5.82 -8.21 19.86
N LEU A 101 5.37 -7.00 19.50
CA LEU A 101 4.37 -6.25 20.28
C LEU A 101 3.01 -6.97 20.44
N GLN A 102 2.71 -7.99 19.62
CA GLN A 102 1.39 -8.65 19.56
C GLN A 102 1.30 -10.00 20.28
N THR A 103 2.39 -10.77 20.31
CA THR A 103 2.36 -12.16 20.79
C THR A 103 3.29 -12.34 21.97
N LYS A 104 2.76 -12.85 23.08
CA LYS A 104 3.55 -13.17 24.26
C LYS A 104 4.33 -14.46 23.99
N THR A 105 5.66 -14.40 24.12
CA THR A 105 6.49 -15.60 24.06
C THR A 105 7.43 -15.67 25.25
N LEU A 106 7.65 -16.89 25.75
CA LEU A 106 8.56 -17.16 26.86
C LEU A 106 9.52 -18.28 26.44
N ARG A 107 10.82 -18.04 26.61
CA ARG A 107 11.84 -19.05 26.36
C ARG A 107 12.11 -19.84 27.63
N PHE A 108 12.29 -21.15 27.46
CA PHE A 108 12.68 -22.07 28.53
C PHE A 108 13.97 -22.78 28.14
N LYS A 109 14.76 -23.14 29.14
CA LYS A 109 15.92 -24.03 28.99
C LYS A 109 15.58 -25.36 29.64
N ASP A 110 15.87 -26.47 28.97
CA ASP A 110 15.73 -27.81 29.56
C ASP A 110 17.03 -28.32 30.20
N LYS A 111 17.02 -29.53 30.76
CA LYS A 111 18.19 -30.12 31.44
C LYS A 111 19.41 -30.27 30.52
N ASP A 112 19.17 -30.49 29.23
CA ASP A 112 20.18 -30.71 28.19
C ASP A 112 20.61 -29.37 27.55
N SER A 113 20.18 -28.25 28.15
CA SER A 113 20.45 -26.89 27.70
C SER A 113 19.80 -26.50 26.36
N LEU A 114 18.79 -27.25 25.91
CA LEU A 114 17.99 -26.89 24.74
C LEU A 114 17.03 -25.76 25.07
N VAL A 115 16.83 -24.87 24.11
CA VAL A 115 15.92 -23.73 24.25
C VAL A 115 14.58 -24.07 23.62
N TRP A 116 13.54 -24.06 24.44
CA TRP A 116 12.16 -24.18 24.05
C TRP A 116 11.49 -22.81 24.04
N LYS A 117 10.48 -22.61 23.21
CA LYS A 117 9.71 -21.37 23.14
C LYS A 117 8.23 -21.70 23.28
N PHE A 118 7.62 -21.15 24.32
CA PHE A 118 6.18 -21.07 24.47
C PHE A 118 5.67 -19.80 23.76
N ARG A 119 4.53 -19.92 23.08
CA ARG A 119 3.86 -18.82 22.37
C ARG A 119 2.36 -18.86 22.70
N SER A 120 1.81 -17.73 23.18
CA SER A 120 0.37 -17.63 23.43
C SER A 120 -0.42 -17.77 22.14
N LEU A 121 -1.58 -18.42 22.23
CA LEU A 121 -2.50 -18.60 21.10
C LEU A 121 -3.23 -17.30 20.80
N ASP A 122 -3.90 -16.76 21.83
CA ASP A 122 -4.52 -15.45 21.74
C ASP A 122 -3.46 -14.34 21.79
N LYS A 123 -3.71 -13.30 21.01
CA LYS A 123 -2.78 -12.19 20.78
C LYS A 123 -3.42 -10.90 21.28
N ASP A 124 -2.57 -9.93 21.58
CA ASP A 124 -2.97 -8.56 21.93
C ASP A 124 -2.39 -7.61 20.86
N PRO A 125 -3.09 -7.41 19.73
CA PRO A 125 -2.60 -6.59 18.64
C PRO A 125 -2.73 -5.09 18.94
N ALA A 126 -3.42 -4.71 20.03
CA ALA A 126 -3.66 -3.31 20.38
C ALA A 126 -2.33 -2.55 20.51
N LYS A 127 -1.28 -3.19 21.05
CA LYS A 127 0.05 -2.60 21.22
C LYS A 127 0.77 -2.25 19.91
N VAL A 128 0.37 -2.82 18.77
CA VAL A 128 0.93 -2.48 17.44
C VAL A 128 0.26 -1.26 16.82
N LEU A 129 -0.95 -0.94 17.26
CA LEU A 129 -1.63 0.25 16.79
C LEU A 129 -0.94 1.51 17.34
N PRO A 130 -1.00 2.65 16.63
CA PRO A 130 -0.62 3.94 17.19
C PRO A 130 -1.28 4.15 18.55
N LYS A 131 -0.59 4.82 19.50
CA LYS A 131 -1.07 5.04 20.88
C LYS A 131 -2.51 5.56 20.94
N ASP A 132 -2.92 6.35 19.95
CA ASP A 132 -4.26 6.92 19.86
C ASP A 132 -5.37 5.91 19.50
N LEU A 133 -5.03 4.73 18.95
CA LEU A 133 -5.98 3.68 18.57
C LEU A 133 -6.05 2.52 19.57
N GLN A 134 -5.07 2.37 20.48
CA GLN A 134 -4.93 1.16 21.31
C GLN A 134 -6.10 0.93 22.28
N ASN A 135 -6.83 1.99 22.65
CA ASN A 135 -7.96 1.93 23.59
C ASN A 135 -9.27 2.35 22.90
N THR A 136 -9.56 1.80 21.73
CA THR A 136 -10.68 2.23 20.88
C THR A 136 -11.38 1.05 20.22
N VAL A 137 -12.56 1.26 19.63
CA VAL A 137 -13.24 0.20 18.87
C VAL A 137 -12.44 -0.27 17.65
N VAL A 138 -11.43 0.46 17.17
CA VAL A 138 -10.47 -0.12 16.20
C VAL A 138 -9.53 -1.11 16.84
N ALA A 139 -9.11 -0.93 18.08
CA ALA A 139 -8.40 -1.99 18.80
C ALA A 139 -9.31 -3.21 18.96
N ASP A 140 -10.59 -3.01 19.28
CA ASP A 140 -11.57 -4.11 19.39
C ASP A 140 -11.81 -4.78 18.03
N ILE A 141 -11.93 -4.04 16.94
CA ILE A 141 -12.04 -4.59 15.58
C ILE A 141 -10.74 -5.33 15.21
N VAL A 142 -9.57 -4.75 15.46
CA VAL A 142 -8.30 -5.41 15.12
C VAL A 142 -8.07 -6.65 15.97
N GLN A 143 -8.46 -6.62 17.25
CA GLN A 143 -8.51 -7.80 18.12
C GLN A 143 -9.47 -8.82 17.53
N ASP A 144 -10.72 -8.43 17.26
CA ASP A 144 -11.77 -9.25 16.68
C ASP A 144 -11.33 -9.95 15.38
N GLN A 145 -10.55 -9.27 14.55
CA GLN A 145 -9.99 -9.81 13.31
C GLN A 145 -8.89 -10.88 13.53
N ILE A 146 -8.40 -11.11 14.76
CA ILE A 146 -7.61 -12.31 15.09
C ILE A 146 -8.44 -13.58 14.86
N SER A 147 -9.76 -13.51 15.02
CA SER A 147 -10.63 -14.65 14.76
C SER A 147 -10.63 -15.11 13.30
N SER A 148 -10.13 -14.28 12.37
CA SER A 148 -9.87 -14.65 10.98
C SER A 148 -8.78 -15.72 10.83
N SER A 149 -7.83 -15.79 11.77
CA SER A 149 -6.79 -16.83 11.82
C SER A 149 -7.35 -18.11 12.44
N ASN A 150 -6.90 -19.28 11.96
CA ASN A 150 -7.27 -20.55 12.58
C ASN A 150 -6.38 -20.79 13.82
N PRO A 151 -6.95 -20.91 15.03
CA PRO A 151 -6.17 -21.00 16.28
C PRO A 151 -5.25 -22.22 16.31
N PHE A 152 -5.57 -23.28 15.58
CA PHE A 152 -4.85 -24.55 15.61
C PHE A 152 -4.10 -24.85 14.30
N ALA A 153 -3.95 -23.85 13.42
CA ALA A 153 -3.34 -24.01 12.10
C ALA A 153 -1.95 -24.66 12.17
N SER A 154 -1.14 -24.23 13.14
CA SER A 154 0.24 -24.71 13.32
C SER A 154 0.36 -26.23 13.51
N LEU A 155 -0.66 -26.89 14.11
CA LEU A 155 -0.68 -28.35 14.31
C LEU A 155 -0.86 -29.11 12.98
N ILE A 156 -1.73 -28.60 12.12
CA ILE A 156 -1.99 -29.15 10.78
C ILE A 156 -0.77 -28.91 9.89
N VAL A 157 -0.30 -27.66 9.86
CA VAL A 157 0.82 -27.22 9.02
C VAL A 157 2.08 -28.02 9.33
N ALA A 158 2.39 -28.25 10.61
CA ALA A 158 3.57 -29.02 11.00
C ALA A 158 3.54 -30.45 10.45
N SER A 159 2.38 -31.09 10.43
CA SER A 159 2.23 -32.45 9.89
C SER A 159 2.50 -32.51 8.37
N ILE A 160 1.99 -31.52 7.62
CA ILE A 160 2.17 -31.43 6.15
C ILE A 160 3.63 -31.11 5.81
N LEU A 161 4.24 -30.14 6.49
CA LEU A 161 5.64 -29.79 6.27
C LEU A 161 6.58 -30.98 6.56
N LYS A 162 6.25 -31.80 7.57
CA LYS A 162 7.01 -33.01 7.91
C LYS A 162 6.94 -34.05 6.80
N SER A 163 5.80 -34.25 6.15
CA SER A 163 5.67 -35.22 5.05
C SER A 163 6.52 -34.82 3.83
N ALA A 164 6.68 -33.51 3.60
CA ALA A 164 7.53 -32.95 2.56
C ALA A 164 9.02 -32.83 2.97
N GLY A 165 9.36 -33.12 4.22
CA GLY A 165 10.74 -33.03 4.71
C GLY A 165 11.25 -31.59 4.84
N VAL A 166 10.36 -30.61 5.03
CA VAL A 166 10.78 -29.22 5.32
C VAL A 166 11.29 -29.15 6.76
N LEU A 167 12.49 -28.57 6.93
CA LEU A 167 13.11 -28.37 8.23
C LEU A 167 12.30 -27.37 9.06
N GLN A 168 11.78 -27.77 10.22
CA GLN A 168 10.86 -26.95 11.02
C GLN A 168 10.85 -27.37 12.49
N SER A 169 10.30 -26.50 13.34
CA SER A 169 9.93 -26.88 14.70
C SER A 169 8.53 -27.49 14.72
N ILE A 170 8.29 -28.44 15.63
CA ILE A 170 6.99 -29.10 15.75
C ILE A 170 6.30 -28.56 17.02
N PRO A 171 5.22 -27.77 16.89
CA PRO A 171 4.50 -27.24 18.02
C PRO A 171 3.68 -28.31 18.72
N LYS A 172 3.63 -28.23 20.05
CA LYS A 172 2.70 -28.97 20.90
C LYS A 172 1.76 -27.97 21.57
N LEU A 173 0.45 -28.19 21.44
CA LEU A 173 -0.57 -27.39 22.11
C LEU A 173 -0.55 -27.73 23.60
N VAL A 174 -0.37 -26.72 24.46
CA VAL A 174 -0.28 -26.88 25.92
C VAL A 174 -0.89 -25.70 26.64
N ILE A 175 -1.28 -25.90 27.89
CA ILE A 175 -1.54 -24.82 28.85
C ILE A 175 -0.29 -24.63 29.69
N LEU A 176 0.22 -23.40 29.77
CA LEU A 176 1.32 -23.10 30.68
C LEU A 176 0.78 -23.00 32.11
N PRO A 177 1.23 -23.81 33.08
CA PRO A 177 0.64 -23.80 34.42
C PRO A 177 0.88 -22.47 35.11
N ASP A 178 -0.10 -22.02 35.90
CA ASP A 178 0.10 -20.92 36.85
C ASP A 178 0.92 -21.43 38.06
N ASP A 179 2.23 -21.59 37.84
CA ASP A 179 3.19 -22.16 38.81
C ASP A 179 4.23 -21.10 39.22
N SER A 180 4.53 -21.06 40.52
CA SER A 180 5.62 -20.27 41.12
C SER A 180 6.99 -20.43 40.44
N LYS A 181 7.25 -21.57 39.78
CA LYS A 181 8.48 -21.83 39.01
C LYS A 181 8.65 -20.93 37.80
N LEU A 182 7.58 -20.29 37.33
CA LEU A 182 7.66 -19.24 36.32
C LEU A 182 8.30 -17.95 36.86
N GLY A 183 8.46 -17.81 38.17
CA GLY A 183 9.09 -16.66 38.81
C GLY A 183 8.42 -15.35 38.42
N GLU A 184 9.20 -14.37 37.94
CA GLU A 184 8.69 -13.07 37.51
C GLU A 184 7.70 -13.15 36.31
N PHE A 185 7.74 -14.24 35.53
CA PHE A 185 6.90 -14.41 34.36
C PHE A 185 5.50 -14.94 34.71
N GLN A 186 5.30 -15.48 35.92
CA GLN A 186 4.06 -16.14 36.33
C GLN A 186 2.83 -15.28 36.06
N LYS A 187 2.85 -14.00 36.47
CA LYS A 187 1.70 -13.09 36.34
C LYS A 187 1.27 -12.84 34.89
N GLU A 188 2.21 -12.88 33.94
CA GLU A 188 1.91 -12.58 32.54
C GLU A 188 1.58 -13.83 31.71
N PHE A 189 2.09 -15.00 32.13
CA PHE A 189 2.13 -16.23 31.35
C PHE A 189 1.38 -17.42 31.98
N GLY A 190 1.19 -17.44 33.29
CA GLY A 190 0.48 -18.52 33.99
C GLY A 190 -0.96 -18.67 33.51
N GLY A 191 -1.39 -19.90 33.25
CA GLY A 191 -2.72 -20.23 32.77
C GLY A 191 -2.96 -19.99 31.27
N LEU A 192 -1.97 -19.47 30.52
CA LEU A 192 -2.16 -19.19 29.09
C LEU A 192 -2.20 -20.48 28.25
N LEU A 193 -3.16 -20.54 27.33
CA LEU A 193 -3.17 -21.49 26.23
C LEU A 193 -2.18 -21.05 25.14
N GLY A 194 -1.39 -21.99 24.65
CA GLY A 194 -0.41 -21.70 23.61
C GLY A 194 0.25 -22.94 23.04
N THR A 195 1.31 -22.73 22.28
CA THR A 195 2.15 -23.81 21.76
C THR A 195 3.55 -23.74 22.33
N ILE A 196 4.13 -24.90 22.63
CA ILE A 196 5.54 -25.04 22.95
C ILE A 196 6.26 -25.80 21.83
N GLU A 197 7.39 -25.27 21.38
CA GLU A 197 8.22 -25.85 20.34
C GLU A 197 9.70 -25.61 20.63
N LEU A 198 10.58 -26.42 20.04
CA LEU A 198 12.01 -26.14 20.05
C LEU A 198 12.24 -24.78 19.38
N ASN A 199 13.16 -23.96 19.89
CA ASN A 199 13.40 -22.62 19.35
C ASN A 199 14.56 -22.62 18.35
N PRO A 200 14.31 -22.51 17.03
CA PRO A 200 15.37 -22.50 16.02
C PRO A 200 15.90 -21.08 15.83
N ASP A 201 16.41 -20.44 16.88
CA ASP A 201 16.92 -19.06 16.79
C ASP A 201 18.45 -19.00 16.98
N GLU A 202 19.02 -17.82 16.82
CA GLU A 202 20.39 -17.57 17.22
C GLU A 202 20.53 -17.78 18.72
N ASN A 203 21.49 -18.63 19.07
CA ASN A 203 21.81 -18.92 20.44
C ASN A 203 22.65 -17.80 21.06
N ASP A 204 22.34 -17.45 22.31
CA ASP A 204 23.24 -16.65 23.14
C ASP A 204 24.46 -17.49 23.57
N GLU A 205 25.53 -16.87 24.08
CA GLU A 205 26.81 -17.53 24.42
C GLU A 205 26.68 -18.75 25.36
N ASN A 206 25.57 -18.86 26.11
CA ASN A 206 25.30 -19.92 27.09
C ASN A 206 24.25 -20.95 26.64
N GLU A 207 23.85 -20.96 25.36
CA GLU A 207 22.81 -21.84 24.79
C GLU A 207 23.42 -22.88 23.84
N VAL A 208 23.05 -24.16 23.99
CA VAL A 208 23.57 -25.24 23.12
C VAL A 208 22.79 -25.26 21.82
N LEU A 209 23.50 -25.15 20.69
CA LEU A 209 22.86 -25.21 19.38
C LEU A 209 22.60 -26.67 19.05
N ASN A 210 21.33 -27.07 19.10
CA ASN A 210 20.93 -28.41 18.73
C ASN A 210 19.58 -28.35 18.00
N PHE A 211 19.65 -27.94 16.74
CA PHE A 211 18.51 -27.96 15.83
C PHE A 211 18.81 -28.88 14.65
N GLU A 212 18.38 -30.14 14.74
CA GLU A 212 18.47 -31.15 13.67
C GLU A 212 19.88 -31.29 13.06
N GLY A 213 20.94 -31.09 13.86
CA GLY A 213 22.33 -31.20 13.43
C GLY A 213 22.92 -29.99 12.68
N ALA A 214 22.24 -28.83 12.68
CA ALA A 214 22.77 -27.61 12.09
C ALA A 214 24.03 -27.12 12.84
N GLU A 215 25.08 -26.74 12.11
CA GLU A 215 26.30 -26.15 12.69
C GLU A 215 26.05 -24.72 13.20
N LYS A 216 25.09 -24.03 12.60
CA LYS A 216 24.73 -22.65 12.91
C LYS A 216 23.28 -22.38 12.53
N VAL A 217 22.56 -21.59 13.33
CA VAL A 217 21.28 -21.00 12.94
C VAL A 217 21.40 -19.48 12.96
N VAL A 218 20.84 -18.78 11.97
CA VAL A 218 20.83 -17.30 11.89
C VAL A 218 19.49 -16.74 11.44
N GLY A 219 19.25 -15.47 11.77
CA GLY A 219 18.20 -14.64 11.18
C GLY A 219 18.50 -14.24 9.73
N THR A 220 17.46 -13.86 8.99
CA THR A 220 17.52 -13.57 7.55
C THR A 220 18.46 -12.42 7.18
N PHE A 221 18.44 -11.29 7.90
CA PHE A 221 19.36 -10.19 7.62
C PHE A 221 20.82 -10.60 7.83
N LYS A 222 21.11 -11.34 8.90
CA LYS A 222 22.45 -11.88 9.15
C LYS A 222 22.87 -12.87 8.08
N LEU A 223 21.96 -13.71 7.56
CA LEU A 223 22.23 -14.55 6.40
C LEU A 223 22.61 -13.70 5.19
N MET A 224 21.83 -12.67 4.85
CA MET A 224 22.08 -11.82 3.69
C MET A 224 23.46 -11.15 3.74
N HIS A 225 23.82 -10.54 4.86
CA HIS A 225 25.17 -9.99 5.07
C HIS A 225 26.27 -11.05 4.88
N ARG A 226 26.07 -12.27 5.39
CA ARG A 226 27.04 -13.36 5.21
C ARG A 226 27.19 -13.79 3.77
N LEU A 227 26.10 -13.89 3.01
CA LEU A 227 26.15 -14.26 1.59
C LEU A 227 26.88 -13.19 0.77
N GLU A 228 26.69 -11.92 1.11
CA GLU A 228 27.42 -10.79 0.50
C GLU A 228 28.92 -10.85 0.83
N ASP A 229 29.32 -11.29 2.02
CA ASP A 229 30.74 -11.37 2.41
C ASP A 229 31.42 -12.69 2.02
N LYS A 230 30.66 -13.76 1.81
CA LYS A 230 31.20 -15.14 1.70
C LYS A 230 30.59 -15.94 0.55
N ARG A 231 31.26 -15.84 -0.61
CA ARG A 231 31.00 -16.65 -1.82
C ARG A 231 31.02 -18.17 -1.66
N SER A 232 31.51 -18.69 -0.53
CA SER A 232 31.51 -20.14 -0.23
C SER A 232 30.23 -20.61 0.45
N GLU A 233 29.40 -19.68 0.93
CA GLU A 233 28.11 -19.93 1.54
C GLU A 233 27.01 -19.74 0.48
N LYS A 234 26.01 -20.62 0.46
CA LYS A 234 24.85 -20.50 -0.42
C LYS A 234 23.56 -20.94 0.26
N VAL A 235 22.42 -20.47 -0.23
CA VAL A 235 21.12 -20.99 0.17
C VAL A 235 20.80 -22.24 -0.63
N ASN A 236 20.10 -23.20 -0.03
CA ASN A 236 19.47 -24.27 -0.77
C ASN A 236 18.12 -23.77 -1.31
N SER A 237 18.11 -23.25 -2.54
CA SER A 237 16.91 -22.63 -3.10
C SER A 237 15.81 -23.63 -3.44
N THR A 238 16.11 -24.90 -3.72
CA THR A 238 15.07 -25.92 -3.94
C THR A 238 14.34 -26.27 -2.66
N GLU A 239 15.03 -26.32 -1.52
CA GLU A 239 14.39 -26.46 -0.20
C GLU A 239 13.59 -25.20 0.19
N PHE A 240 14.05 -24.01 -0.22
CA PHE A 240 13.27 -22.78 -0.07
C PHE A 240 12.01 -22.81 -0.93
N LEU A 241 12.10 -23.15 -2.20
CA LEU A 241 10.95 -23.31 -3.09
C LEU A 241 9.93 -24.30 -2.51
N LYS A 242 10.39 -25.44 -2.01
CA LYS A 242 9.53 -26.44 -1.35
C LYS A 242 8.72 -25.82 -0.21
N ALA A 243 9.37 -25.06 0.68
CA ALA A 243 8.69 -24.38 1.77
C ALA A 243 7.70 -23.31 1.26
N ARG A 244 8.06 -22.54 0.22
CA ARG A 244 7.20 -21.50 -0.37
C ARG A 244 5.98 -22.08 -1.08
N LEU A 245 6.11 -23.19 -1.81
CA LEU A 245 4.98 -23.88 -2.43
C LEU A 245 3.99 -24.38 -1.37
N LEU A 246 4.49 -24.87 -0.22
CA LEU A 246 3.64 -25.27 0.90
C LEU A 246 2.98 -24.05 1.56
N ASP A 247 3.66 -22.91 1.68
CA ASP A 247 3.04 -21.67 2.16
C ASP A 247 1.86 -21.23 1.27
N ILE A 248 2.06 -21.23 -0.05
CA ILE A 248 1.01 -20.92 -1.04
C ILE A 248 -0.13 -21.93 -0.91
N PHE A 249 0.18 -23.23 -0.89
CA PHE A 249 -0.79 -24.31 -0.72
C PHE A 249 -1.66 -24.15 0.54
N LEU A 250 -1.06 -23.76 1.66
CA LEU A 250 -1.74 -23.58 2.95
C LEU A 250 -2.46 -22.24 3.07
N GLY A 251 -2.26 -21.32 2.12
CA GLY A 251 -2.81 -19.97 2.16
C GLY A 251 -2.16 -19.11 3.24
N ASP A 252 -0.88 -19.34 3.54
CA ASP A 252 -0.17 -18.59 4.57
C ASP A 252 0.52 -17.35 3.98
N TRP A 253 -0.13 -16.21 4.20
CA TRP A 253 0.20 -14.95 3.56
C TRP A 253 1.27 -14.12 4.29
N ASP A 254 1.60 -14.45 5.54
CA ASP A 254 2.53 -13.69 6.36
C ASP A 254 3.94 -14.32 6.35
N ARG A 255 4.65 -14.09 5.24
CA ARG A 255 5.95 -14.72 4.95
C ARG A 255 7.10 -13.74 4.83
N HIS A 256 7.08 -12.70 5.68
CA HIS A 256 8.11 -11.69 5.75
C HIS A 256 9.43 -12.22 6.34
N VAL A 257 10.49 -11.39 6.28
CA VAL A 257 11.87 -11.78 6.60
C VAL A 257 12.09 -12.35 8.01
N GLU A 258 11.27 -11.99 8.99
CA GLU A 258 11.41 -12.47 10.37
C GLU A 258 10.79 -13.85 10.60
N GLN A 259 9.97 -14.33 9.65
CA GLN A 259 9.34 -15.65 9.68
C GLN A 259 10.26 -16.76 9.18
N TRP A 260 11.52 -16.43 8.95
CA TRP A 260 12.54 -17.38 8.54
C TRP A 260 13.71 -17.38 9.52
N ARG A 261 14.22 -18.58 9.74
CA ARG A 261 15.54 -18.85 10.27
C ARG A 261 16.27 -19.74 9.29
N TRP A 262 17.59 -19.79 9.40
CA TRP A 262 18.42 -20.46 8.41
C TRP A 262 19.44 -21.34 9.12
N GLY A 263 19.36 -22.65 8.90
CA GLY A 263 20.28 -23.64 9.45
C GLY A 263 21.41 -23.95 8.47
N ARG A 264 22.66 -23.82 8.89
CA ARG A 264 23.84 -24.13 8.08
C ARG A 264 24.25 -25.58 8.26
N PHE A 265 24.44 -26.27 7.15
CA PHE A 265 24.97 -27.62 7.08
C PHE A 265 26.16 -27.65 6.13
N LYS A 266 27.17 -28.45 6.46
CA LYS A 266 28.34 -28.64 5.61
C LYS A 266 28.19 -29.93 4.81
N LYS A 267 28.09 -29.81 3.48
CA LYS A 267 28.05 -30.95 2.56
C LYS A 267 29.11 -30.75 1.48
N ASN A 268 30.01 -31.72 1.31
CA ASN A 268 31.08 -31.68 0.30
C ASN A 268 31.93 -30.39 0.31
N ASN A 269 32.25 -29.89 1.52
CA ASN A 269 33.01 -28.65 1.72
C ASN A 269 32.32 -27.35 1.21
N ILE A 270 31.02 -27.42 0.89
CA ILE A 270 30.15 -26.28 0.61
C ILE A 270 29.26 -26.06 1.84
N GLU A 271 29.27 -24.83 2.34
CA GLU A 271 28.41 -24.43 3.46
C GLU A 271 27.05 -24.02 2.89
N THR A 272 26.01 -24.80 3.17
CA THR A 272 24.68 -24.59 2.61
C THR A 272 23.67 -24.24 3.71
N TRP A 273 22.90 -23.18 3.48
CA TRP A 273 21.86 -22.69 4.37
C TRP A 273 20.50 -23.24 3.95
N TYR A 274 19.82 -23.90 4.89
CA TYR A 274 18.49 -24.46 4.72
C TYR A 274 17.47 -23.57 5.43
N PRO A 275 16.31 -23.30 4.80
CA PRO A 275 15.27 -22.50 5.41
C PRO A 275 14.59 -23.27 6.54
N ILE A 276 14.29 -22.54 7.62
CA ILE A 276 13.53 -22.98 8.77
C ILE A 276 12.39 -21.98 8.92
N PRO A 277 11.24 -22.22 8.27
CA PRO A 277 10.11 -21.34 8.43
C PRO A 277 9.56 -21.42 9.85
N ARG A 278 9.03 -20.31 10.32
CA ARG A 278 8.42 -20.14 11.63
C ARG A 278 7.04 -19.53 11.47
N ASP A 279 6.29 -19.53 12.56
CA ASP A 279 5.04 -18.78 12.70
C ASP A 279 3.99 -19.09 11.63
N ARG A 280 3.19 -20.12 11.92
CA ARG A 280 2.23 -20.70 10.98
C ARG A 280 0.79 -20.31 11.33
N ASP A 281 0.61 -19.15 11.95
CA ASP A 281 -0.69 -18.72 12.49
C ASP A 281 -1.59 -18.03 11.45
N GLN A 282 -1.05 -17.56 10.33
CA GLN A 282 -1.82 -17.00 9.22
C GLN A 282 -2.25 -18.04 8.18
N ALA A 283 -1.83 -19.29 8.30
CA ALA A 283 -2.36 -20.38 7.49
C ALA A 283 -3.87 -20.53 7.72
N PHE A 284 -4.60 -20.82 6.63
CA PHE A 284 -6.04 -20.98 6.64
C PHE A 284 -6.84 -19.73 7.03
N SER A 285 -6.28 -18.52 6.90
CA SER A 285 -6.97 -17.27 7.22
C SER A 285 -8.31 -17.13 6.48
N LYS A 286 -9.34 -16.61 7.14
CA LYS A 286 -10.68 -16.36 6.57
C LYS A 286 -10.99 -14.86 6.57
N PHE A 287 -10.99 -14.24 5.39
CA PHE A 287 -11.38 -12.84 5.22
C PHE A 287 -12.79 -12.74 4.61
N ASP A 288 -13.76 -13.38 5.26
CA ASP A 288 -15.18 -13.31 4.92
C ASP A 288 -15.90 -12.14 5.60
N GLY A 289 -17.09 -11.80 5.10
CA GLY A 289 -17.81 -10.60 5.51
C GLY A 289 -17.38 -9.36 4.72
N ILE A 290 -18.23 -8.35 4.72
CA ILE A 290 -18.08 -7.19 3.83
C ILE A 290 -16.72 -6.49 4.01
N GLY A 291 -16.29 -6.29 5.26
CA GLY A 291 -15.05 -5.56 5.54
C GLY A 291 -13.80 -6.32 5.28
N PRO A 292 -13.65 -7.53 5.83
CA PRO A 292 -12.49 -8.35 5.58
C PRO A 292 -12.32 -8.69 4.10
N SER A 293 -13.40 -8.89 3.33
CA SER A 293 -13.30 -9.12 1.88
C SER A 293 -12.87 -7.85 1.11
N LEU A 294 -13.35 -6.66 1.50
CA LEU A 294 -12.79 -5.40 1.00
C LEU A 294 -11.33 -5.24 1.44
N ALA A 295 -10.97 -5.79 2.61
CA ALA A 295 -9.63 -5.75 3.17
C ALA A 295 -8.61 -6.44 2.30
N GLU A 296 -8.91 -7.69 1.99
CA GLU A 296 -8.20 -8.52 1.05
C GLU A 296 -8.03 -7.83 -0.31
N TYR A 297 -9.10 -7.26 -0.88
CA TYR A 297 -9.04 -6.62 -2.19
C TYR A 297 -8.04 -5.45 -2.28
N TYR A 298 -8.00 -4.57 -1.27
CA TYR A 298 -7.11 -3.40 -1.31
C TYR A 298 -5.74 -3.62 -0.64
N ILE A 299 -5.62 -4.59 0.26
CA ILE A 299 -4.37 -4.94 0.93
C ILE A 299 -3.88 -6.28 0.39
N PRO A 300 -2.87 -6.28 -0.51
CA PRO A 300 -2.37 -7.50 -1.13
C PRO A 300 -1.75 -8.49 -0.13
N GLN A 301 -1.51 -8.07 1.10
CA GLN A 301 -0.98 -8.92 2.17
C GLN A 301 -2.05 -9.84 2.73
N LEU A 302 -3.30 -9.39 2.80
CA LEU A 302 -4.39 -10.18 3.36
C LEU A 302 -4.93 -11.10 2.26
N ASN A 303 -5.00 -12.40 2.52
CA ASN A 303 -5.45 -13.39 1.55
C ASN A 303 -6.33 -14.43 2.23
N ASN A 304 -7.52 -14.66 1.66
CA ASN A 304 -8.49 -15.63 2.15
C ASN A 304 -8.15 -17.04 1.68
N PHE A 305 -8.30 -18.00 2.58
CA PHE A 305 -8.14 -19.42 2.30
C PHE A 305 -9.41 -20.01 1.70
N GLY A 306 -9.44 -20.05 0.36
CA GLY A 306 -10.50 -20.63 -0.46
C GLY A 306 -10.10 -21.91 -1.19
N ASN A 307 -11.06 -22.48 -1.93
CA ASN A 307 -10.82 -23.62 -2.83
C ASN A 307 -9.86 -23.28 -3.98
N GLU A 308 -9.79 -21.99 -4.35
CA GLU A 308 -8.94 -21.43 -5.39
C GLU A 308 -7.84 -20.57 -4.77
N TYR A 309 -6.79 -20.31 -5.55
CA TYR A 309 -5.72 -19.40 -5.16
C TYR A 309 -6.10 -17.95 -5.50
N PRO A 310 -5.80 -16.98 -4.63
CA PRO A 310 -5.82 -15.57 -5.01
C PRO A 310 -4.73 -15.29 -6.09
N PRO A 311 -4.68 -14.09 -6.67
CA PRO A 311 -3.60 -13.70 -7.57
C PRO A 311 -2.22 -13.99 -6.95
N ILE A 312 -1.31 -14.55 -7.75
CA ILE A 312 -0.01 -15.03 -7.25
C ILE A 312 0.80 -13.90 -6.59
N GLN A 313 0.67 -12.67 -7.09
CA GLN A 313 1.32 -11.48 -6.56
C GLN A 313 0.87 -11.13 -5.13
N ASP A 314 -0.34 -11.51 -4.75
CA ASP A 314 -0.93 -11.17 -3.46
C ASP A 314 -0.55 -12.22 -2.40
N ILE A 315 -0.72 -13.52 -2.67
CA ILE A 315 -0.31 -14.58 -1.71
C ILE A 315 1.20 -14.61 -1.47
N THR A 316 2.01 -14.20 -2.45
CA THR A 316 3.47 -14.10 -2.30
C THR A 316 3.92 -12.72 -1.83
N TRP A 317 3.00 -11.77 -1.62
CA TRP A 317 3.34 -10.37 -1.40
C TRP A 317 4.34 -10.22 -0.27
N SER A 318 4.09 -10.81 0.90
CA SER A 318 4.97 -10.66 2.07
C SER A 318 6.36 -11.28 1.87
N GLY A 319 6.47 -12.37 1.10
CA GLY A 319 7.73 -13.09 0.83
C GLY A 319 8.52 -12.57 -0.38
N ARG A 320 7.95 -11.66 -1.18
CA ARG A 320 8.45 -11.23 -2.50
C ARG A 320 9.92 -10.80 -2.58
N TYR A 321 10.51 -10.33 -1.48
CA TYR A 321 11.93 -9.93 -1.44
C TYR A 321 12.86 -11.13 -1.30
N LEU A 322 12.50 -12.11 -0.47
CA LEU A 322 13.25 -13.36 -0.34
C LEU A 322 13.09 -14.23 -1.58
N ASP A 323 11.87 -14.29 -2.10
CA ASP A 323 11.55 -15.03 -3.32
C ASP A 323 12.44 -14.56 -4.48
N ARG A 324 12.54 -13.24 -4.71
CA ARG A 324 13.42 -12.65 -5.74
C ARG A 324 14.91 -12.86 -5.48
N ARG A 325 15.33 -13.05 -4.23
CA ARG A 325 16.75 -13.25 -3.90
C ARG A 325 17.19 -14.70 -4.07
N TYR A 326 16.34 -15.66 -3.71
CA TYR A 326 16.73 -17.06 -3.62
C TYR A 326 16.17 -17.92 -4.74
N LEU A 327 15.00 -17.61 -5.30
CA LEU A 327 14.36 -18.49 -6.28
C LEU A 327 14.86 -18.30 -7.72
N VAL A 328 15.57 -17.20 -8.02
CA VAL A 328 16.08 -16.88 -9.36
C VAL A 328 17.07 -17.91 -9.90
N GLU A 329 17.82 -18.60 -9.02
CA GLU A 329 18.80 -19.61 -9.44
C GLU A 329 18.17 -20.91 -9.99
N ILE A 330 16.90 -21.16 -9.69
CA ILE A 330 16.23 -22.43 -10.01
C ILE A 330 15.84 -22.46 -11.49
N THR A 331 16.21 -23.53 -12.18
CA THR A 331 15.80 -23.77 -13.57
C THR A 331 14.35 -24.26 -13.65
N LYS A 332 13.68 -24.10 -14.80
CA LYS A 332 12.31 -24.61 -14.98
C LYS A 332 12.18 -26.12 -14.70
N PRO A 333 13.08 -27.00 -15.20
CA PRO A 333 13.01 -28.42 -14.87
C PRO A 333 13.19 -28.73 -13.38
N GLU A 334 14.06 -27.99 -12.67
CA GLU A 334 14.21 -28.15 -11.21
C GLU A 334 12.96 -27.67 -10.48
N TRP A 335 12.37 -26.56 -10.92
CA TRP A 335 11.12 -26.03 -10.36
C TRP A 335 9.96 -27.03 -10.48
N ASP A 336 9.80 -27.62 -11.67
CA ASP A 336 8.77 -28.62 -11.95
C ASP A 336 9.00 -29.90 -11.15
N SER A 337 10.27 -30.30 -10.99
CA SER A 337 10.66 -31.43 -10.15
C SER A 337 10.31 -31.19 -8.69
N VAL A 338 10.60 -30.00 -8.14
CA VAL A 338 10.22 -29.63 -6.76
C VAL A 338 8.71 -29.59 -6.61
N THR A 339 7.98 -29.03 -7.58
CA THR A 339 6.50 -28.99 -7.57
C THR A 339 5.90 -30.39 -7.56
N THR A 340 6.38 -31.27 -8.44
CA THR A 340 5.97 -32.68 -8.52
C THR A 340 6.30 -33.43 -7.24
N TYR A 341 7.47 -33.17 -6.66
CA TYR A 341 7.86 -33.73 -5.37
C TYR A 341 6.87 -33.31 -4.27
N VAL A 342 6.56 -32.02 -4.15
CA VAL A 342 5.59 -31.52 -3.15
C VAL A 342 4.24 -32.20 -3.33
N LEU A 343 3.71 -32.27 -4.56
CA LEU A 343 2.45 -32.97 -4.87
C LEU A 343 2.48 -34.43 -4.43
N SER A 344 3.60 -35.14 -4.65
CA SER A 344 3.76 -36.54 -4.24
C SER A 344 3.76 -36.75 -2.72
N LYS A 345 4.10 -35.71 -1.94
CA LYS A 345 4.18 -35.75 -0.47
C LYS A 345 2.93 -35.23 0.24
N VAL A 346 2.05 -34.54 -0.47
CA VAL A 346 0.80 -33.98 0.05
C VAL A 346 -0.37 -34.79 -0.49
N THR A 347 -0.40 -36.09 -0.17
CA THR A 347 -1.48 -37.00 -0.60
C THR A 347 -2.79 -36.72 0.14
N ASP A 348 -3.90 -37.31 -0.33
CA ASP A 348 -5.20 -37.25 0.36
C ASP A 348 -5.06 -37.70 1.83
N ASP A 349 -4.35 -38.80 2.06
CA ASP A 349 -4.16 -39.36 3.40
C ASP A 349 -3.33 -38.46 4.29
N VAL A 350 -2.28 -37.81 3.75
CA VAL A 350 -1.49 -36.83 4.49
C VAL A 350 -2.35 -35.63 4.88
N ILE A 351 -3.16 -35.10 3.96
CA ILE A 351 -4.09 -33.99 4.22
C ILE A 351 -5.07 -34.38 5.33
N ARG A 352 -5.76 -35.52 5.18
CA ARG A 352 -6.75 -35.99 6.17
C ARG A 352 -6.11 -36.23 7.53
N SER A 353 -4.96 -36.90 7.56
CA SER A 353 -4.23 -37.19 8.81
C SER A 353 -3.71 -35.92 9.49
N ALA A 354 -3.28 -34.92 8.72
CA ALA A 354 -2.85 -33.63 9.25
C ALA A 354 -4.01 -32.86 9.87
N VAL A 355 -5.18 -32.82 9.21
CA VAL A 355 -6.36 -32.14 9.74
C VAL A 355 -6.94 -32.87 10.95
N ASN A 356 -6.83 -34.20 11.01
CA ASN A 356 -7.15 -35.02 12.18
C ASN A 356 -6.24 -34.77 13.41
N LYS A 357 -5.24 -33.87 13.31
CA LYS A 357 -4.50 -33.36 14.49
C LYS A 357 -5.23 -32.24 15.22
N LEU A 358 -6.30 -31.70 14.64
CA LEU A 358 -7.23 -30.88 15.40
C LEU A 358 -7.84 -31.71 16.53
N PRO A 359 -8.09 -31.12 17.70
CA PRO A 359 -8.86 -31.81 18.73
C PRO A 359 -10.27 -32.12 18.23
N ASP A 360 -10.87 -33.21 18.73
CA ASP A 360 -12.04 -33.86 18.12
C ASP A 360 -13.24 -32.91 17.90
N GLU A 361 -13.54 -32.05 18.89
CA GLU A 361 -14.65 -31.10 18.79
C GLU A 361 -14.37 -30.00 17.75
N GLN A 362 -13.14 -29.50 17.68
CA GLN A 362 -12.69 -28.54 16.68
C GLN A 362 -12.70 -29.16 15.27
N PHE A 363 -12.35 -30.45 15.14
CA PHE A 363 -12.42 -31.17 13.89
C PHE A 363 -13.86 -31.27 13.36
N LYS A 364 -14.86 -31.51 14.21
CA LYS A 364 -16.27 -31.56 13.80
C LYS A 364 -16.76 -30.24 13.19
N ILE A 365 -16.23 -29.11 13.66
CA ILE A 365 -16.61 -27.77 13.19
C ILE A 365 -15.93 -27.43 11.86
N ALA A 366 -14.61 -27.60 11.77
CA ALA A 366 -13.81 -27.06 10.67
C ALA A 366 -13.14 -28.11 9.77
N GLY A 367 -13.05 -29.36 10.21
CA GLY A 367 -12.21 -30.39 9.60
C GLY A 367 -12.56 -30.67 8.15
N GLN A 368 -13.84 -30.89 7.85
CA GLN A 368 -14.28 -31.18 6.47
C GLN A 368 -14.10 -29.99 5.53
N GLU A 369 -14.33 -28.76 6.02
CA GLU A 369 -14.10 -27.55 5.23
C GLU A 369 -12.61 -27.41 4.85
N ILE A 370 -11.71 -27.59 5.82
CA ILE A 370 -10.26 -27.50 5.59
C ILE A 370 -9.79 -28.61 4.65
N ILE A 371 -10.24 -29.86 4.85
CA ILE A 371 -9.89 -30.99 3.97
C ILE A 371 -10.33 -30.70 2.53
N SER A 372 -11.58 -30.29 2.31
CA SER A 372 -12.09 -30.00 0.97
C SER A 372 -11.27 -28.93 0.26
N LYS A 373 -10.97 -27.82 0.96
CA LYS A 373 -10.16 -26.72 0.43
C LYS A 373 -8.73 -27.16 0.10
N LEU A 374 -8.07 -27.90 1.00
CA LEU A 374 -6.74 -28.45 0.77
C LEU A 374 -6.70 -29.40 -0.43
N LEU A 375 -7.69 -30.28 -0.59
CA LEU A 375 -7.76 -31.18 -1.75
C LEU A 375 -7.91 -30.39 -3.06
N SER A 376 -8.80 -29.41 -3.10
CA SER A 376 -8.98 -28.51 -4.26
C SER A 376 -7.68 -27.77 -4.61
N ARG A 377 -7.07 -27.12 -3.62
CA ARG A 377 -5.82 -26.36 -3.79
C ARG A 377 -4.66 -27.22 -4.25
N ARG A 378 -4.56 -28.47 -3.76
CA ARG A 378 -3.53 -29.39 -4.21
C ARG A 378 -3.70 -29.70 -5.70
N ASN A 379 -4.93 -29.95 -6.14
CA ASN A 379 -5.21 -30.24 -7.55
C ASN A 379 -4.87 -29.04 -8.46
N LEU A 380 -4.93 -27.81 -7.93
CA LEU A 380 -4.55 -26.57 -8.62
C LEU A 380 -3.08 -26.14 -8.39
N LEU A 381 -2.28 -26.92 -7.64
CA LEU A 381 -0.95 -26.49 -7.20
C LEU A 381 0.04 -26.38 -8.37
N THR A 382 -0.08 -27.21 -9.40
CA THR A 382 0.75 -27.13 -10.61
C THR A 382 0.56 -25.79 -11.30
N ASP A 383 -0.70 -25.38 -11.53
CA ASP A 383 -1.02 -24.16 -12.27
C ASP A 383 -0.56 -22.90 -11.54
N ILE A 384 -0.73 -22.85 -10.21
CA ILE A 384 -0.25 -21.71 -9.42
C ILE A 384 1.27 -21.70 -9.29
N SER A 385 1.92 -22.88 -9.30
CA SER A 385 3.38 -22.99 -9.31
C SER A 385 3.98 -22.46 -10.62
N GLU A 386 3.32 -22.68 -11.76
CA GLU A 386 3.72 -22.11 -13.06
C GLU A 386 3.66 -20.58 -13.03
N LYS A 387 2.53 -20.02 -12.61
CA LYS A 387 2.36 -18.56 -12.45
C LYS A 387 3.39 -17.97 -11.49
N TYR A 388 3.78 -18.72 -10.47
CA TYR A 388 4.81 -18.31 -9.53
C TYR A 388 6.20 -18.30 -10.18
N TYR A 389 6.53 -19.31 -10.97
CA TYR A 389 7.77 -19.34 -11.76
C TYR A 389 7.85 -18.15 -12.71
N GLU A 390 6.82 -17.93 -13.54
CA GLU A 390 6.73 -16.82 -14.49
C GLU A 390 6.96 -15.47 -13.80
N MET A 391 6.27 -15.23 -12.68
CA MET A 391 6.41 -13.98 -11.91
C MET A 391 7.83 -13.77 -11.38
N ILE A 392 8.53 -14.82 -10.95
CA ILE A 392 9.91 -14.72 -10.46
C ILE A 392 10.89 -14.47 -11.61
N GLN A 393 10.66 -15.04 -12.78
CA GLN A 393 11.57 -14.91 -13.94
C GLN A 393 11.37 -13.63 -14.75
N GLN A 394 10.23 -12.95 -14.66
CA GLN A 394 9.98 -11.68 -15.36
C GLN A 394 10.99 -10.57 -15.03
N THR A 395 11.43 -10.47 -13.77
CA THR A 395 12.43 -9.50 -13.34
C THR A 395 13.37 -10.14 -12.33
N VAL A 396 14.60 -10.39 -12.75
CA VAL A 396 15.56 -11.18 -11.97
C VAL A 396 16.63 -10.30 -11.34
N ASP A 397 16.94 -10.60 -10.08
CA ASP A 397 18.07 -10.00 -9.37
C ASP A 397 19.17 -11.03 -9.17
N ILE A 398 20.38 -10.64 -9.56
CA ILE A 398 21.58 -11.43 -9.38
C ILE A 398 22.53 -10.60 -8.52
N TRP A 399 23.07 -11.21 -7.48
CA TRP A 399 23.91 -10.54 -6.49
C TRP A 399 25.34 -11.07 -6.57
N GLY A 400 26.30 -10.15 -6.67
CA GLY A 400 27.71 -10.38 -6.42
C GLY A 400 28.00 -10.43 -4.91
N SER A 401 29.17 -9.94 -4.53
CA SER A 401 29.70 -9.97 -3.17
C SER A 401 30.45 -8.68 -2.85
N ASN A 402 30.70 -8.40 -1.57
CA ASN A 402 31.51 -7.25 -1.11
C ASN A 402 33.02 -7.44 -1.39
N LYS A 403 33.36 -8.20 -2.43
CA LYS A 403 34.71 -8.59 -2.83
C LYS A 403 34.74 -8.55 -4.36
N ASP A 404 35.95 -8.52 -4.91
CA ASP A 404 36.26 -8.46 -6.35
C ASP A 404 35.69 -9.66 -7.15
N ASP A 405 34.65 -9.41 -7.92
CA ASP A 405 33.86 -10.35 -8.73
C ASP A 405 34.04 -10.10 -10.22
N PHE A 406 33.95 -11.18 -11.01
CA PHE A 406 33.94 -11.11 -12.46
C PHE A 406 32.60 -11.64 -12.98
N VAL A 407 31.85 -10.82 -13.73
CA VAL A 407 30.57 -11.18 -14.33
C VAL A 407 30.72 -11.30 -15.84
N GLU A 408 30.33 -12.46 -16.37
CA GLU A 408 30.21 -12.68 -17.80
C GLU A 408 28.73 -12.79 -18.18
N ILE A 409 28.28 -11.89 -19.05
CA ILE A 409 26.95 -11.90 -19.65
C ILE A 409 27.10 -12.21 -21.14
N LYS A 410 26.49 -13.31 -21.58
CA LYS A 410 26.51 -13.79 -22.97
C LYS A 410 25.08 -13.84 -23.50
N LEU A 411 24.78 -12.99 -24.46
CA LEU A 411 23.58 -13.08 -25.28
C LEU A 411 23.82 -14.21 -26.28
N LEU A 412 23.28 -15.40 -26.01
CA LEU A 412 23.59 -16.60 -26.78
C LEU A 412 22.86 -16.59 -28.13
N ASP A 413 21.56 -16.31 -28.08
CA ASP A 413 20.64 -16.22 -29.21
C ASP A 413 19.40 -15.41 -28.78
N ASP A 414 18.44 -15.18 -29.68
CA ASP A 414 17.22 -14.42 -29.40
C ASP A 414 16.34 -15.02 -28.30
N GLN A 415 16.57 -16.28 -27.93
CA GLN A 415 15.82 -16.99 -26.90
C GLN A 415 16.57 -17.03 -25.56
N HIS A 416 17.91 -16.93 -25.55
CA HIS A 416 18.70 -17.24 -24.36
C HIS A 416 19.78 -16.21 -24.02
N THR A 417 19.85 -15.86 -22.72
CA THR A 417 20.93 -15.07 -22.12
C THR A 417 21.59 -15.85 -20.99
N LEU A 418 22.89 -16.11 -21.09
CA LEU A 418 23.70 -16.77 -20.04
C LEU A 418 24.42 -15.74 -19.17
N ILE A 419 24.29 -15.85 -17.86
CA ILE A 419 25.03 -15.05 -16.87
C ILE A 419 25.85 -15.98 -16.00
N THR A 420 27.13 -15.66 -15.81
CA THR A 420 28.03 -16.41 -14.94
C THR A 420 28.87 -15.47 -14.09
N LEU A 421 28.91 -15.72 -12.77
CA LEU A 421 29.73 -14.98 -11.81
C LEU A 421 30.89 -15.85 -11.34
N TYR A 422 32.09 -15.28 -11.41
CA TYR A 422 33.35 -15.89 -10.98
C TYR A 422 33.97 -15.07 -9.85
N LYS A 423 34.73 -15.74 -8.98
CA LYS A 423 35.73 -15.04 -8.19
C LYS A 423 36.76 -14.41 -9.13
N MET A 424 37.08 -13.13 -8.94
CA MET A 424 38.20 -12.49 -9.65
C MET A 424 39.53 -12.75 -8.93
N ASP A 425 40.60 -12.90 -9.72
CA ASP A 425 41.97 -12.86 -9.20
C ASP A 425 42.44 -11.41 -9.07
N LYS A 426 42.78 -11.00 -7.84
CA LYS A 426 43.16 -9.62 -7.51
C LYS A 426 44.42 -9.13 -8.25
N LYS A 427 45.31 -10.04 -8.67
CA LYS A 427 46.59 -9.68 -9.30
C LYS A 427 46.44 -9.48 -10.80
N THR A 428 45.65 -10.32 -11.45
CA THR A 428 45.50 -10.30 -12.91
C THR A 428 44.24 -9.58 -13.38
N GLY A 429 43.23 -9.42 -12.52
CA GLY A 429 41.91 -8.93 -12.93
C GLY A 429 41.14 -9.94 -13.79
N GLU A 430 41.59 -11.20 -13.82
CA GLU A 430 41.02 -12.28 -14.63
C GLU A 430 40.20 -13.25 -13.78
N LYS A 431 39.43 -14.11 -14.46
CA LYS A 431 38.61 -15.15 -13.83
C LYS A 431 39.50 -16.14 -13.05
N ASN A 432 39.22 -16.35 -11.77
CA ASN A 432 39.93 -17.33 -10.92
C ASN A 432 39.32 -18.76 -11.03
N GLY A 433 38.66 -19.08 -12.15
CA GLY A 433 38.05 -20.38 -12.46
C GLY A 433 36.89 -20.86 -11.55
N LYS A 434 36.70 -20.28 -10.36
CA LYS A 434 35.70 -20.69 -9.38
C LYS A 434 34.39 -19.92 -9.60
N VAL A 435 33.43 -20.59 -10.22
CA VAL A 435 32.04 -20.12 -10.42
C VAL A 435 31.28 -20.24 -9.11
N PHE A 436 30.52 -19.20 -8.76
CA PHE A 436 29.58 -19.25 -7.63
C PHE A 436 28.13 -18.98 -8.03
N PHE A 437 27.88 -18.50 -9.25
CA PHE A 437 26.55 -18.43 -9.85
C PHE A 437 26.62 -18.63 -11.36
N THR A 438 25.69 -19.39 -11.92
CA THR A 438 25.52 -19.52 -13.38
C THR A 438 24.07 -19.81 -13.71
N ARG A 439 23.49 -19.10 -14.69
CA ARG A 439 22.10 -19.31 -15.11
C ARG A 439 21.88 -18.83 -16.54
N THR A 440 21.13 -19.63 -17.31
CA THR A 440 20.60 -19.24 -18.63
C THR A 440 19.14 -18.82 -18.50
N PHE A 441 18.82 -17.60 -18.90
CA PHE A 441 17.47 -17.03 -18.87
C PHE A 441 16.82 -17.06 -20.25
N GLU A 442 15.51 -17.23 -20.28
CA GLU A 442 14.70 -17.14 -21.50
C GLU A 442 14.31 -15.69 -21.77
N ASN A 443 14.71 -15.16 -22.92
CA ASN A 443 14.57 -13.74 -23.25
C ASN A 443 13.10 -13.30 -23.43
N THR A 444 12.20 -14.22 -23.81
CA THR A 444 10.76 -13.93 -23.98
C THR A 444 10.00 -13.93 -22.66
N MET A 445 10.53 -14.59 -21.63
CA MET A 445 9.94 -14.63 -20.28
C MET A 445 10.55 -13.56 -19.37
N THR A 446 11.81 -13.17 -19.62
CA THR A 446 12.58 -12.25 -18.78
C THR A 446 12.57 -10.85 -19.38
N ASP A 447 11.85 -9.91 -18.77
CA ASP A 447 11.83 -8.52 -19.23
C ASP A 447 13.12 -7.78 -18.83
N GLU A 448 13.65 -8.10 -17.65
CA GLU A 448 14.74 -7.35 -17.04
C GLU A 448 15.66 -8.25 -16.17
N ILE A 449 16.97 -8.10 -16.36
CA ILE A 449 18.01 -8.69 -15.52
C ILE A 449 18.79 -7.57 -14.81
N ARG A 450 18.80 -7.60 -13.47
CA ARG A 450 19.51 -6.66 -12.61
C ARG A 450 20.67 -7.38 -11.93
N VAL A 451 21.89 -6.92 -12.18
CA VAL A 451 23.10 -7.46 -11.55
C VAL A 451 23.64 -6.44 -10.54
N TYR A 452 23.60 -6.79 -9.26
CA TYR A 452 24.12 -5.98 -8.16
C TYR A 452 25.54 -6.42 -7.81
N MET A 453 26.50 -5.56 -8.09
CA MET A 453 27.94 -5.84 -7.93
C MET A 453 28.42 -5.66 -6.48
N LEU A 454 27.75 -4.78 -5.71
CA LEU A 454 28.12 -4.41 -4.35
C LEU A 454 29.49 -3.68 -4.32
N ASP A 455 30.26 -3.83 -3.25
CA ASP A 455 31.39 -2.95 -2.92
C ASP A 455 32.76 -3.47 -3.41
N GLY A 456 32.81 -4.57 -4.16
CA GLY A 456 34.03 -5.11 -4.73
C GLY A 456 34.61 -4.23 -5.83
N ASP A 457 35.91 -4.33 -6.10
CA ASP A 457 36.48 -3.82 -7.35
C ASP A 457 36.17 -4.85 -8.45
N ASP A 458 35.08 -4.67 -9.20
CA ASP A 458 34.51 -5.73 -10.03
C ASP A 458 34.72 -5.54 -11.53
N LYS A 459 34.58 -6.62 -12.30
CA LYS A 459 34.70 -6.60 -13.76
C LYS A 459 33.51 -7.26 -14.43
N VAL A 460 32.87 -6.57 -15.37
CA VAL A 460 31.73 -7.07 -16.14
C VAL A 460 32.04 -7.06 -17.63
N THR A 461 31.84 -8.20 -18.27
CA THR A 461 31.92 -8.32 -19.74
C THR A 461 30.58 -8.76 -20.30
N VAL A 462 30.07 -8.00 -21.27
CA VAL A 462 28.84 -8.33 -22.00
C VAL A 462 29.18 -8.63 -23.45
N SER A 463 28.75 -9.75 -24.01
CA SER A 463 29.03 -10.15 -25.40
C SER A 463 27.84 -10.86 -26.05
N GLY A 464 27.86 -10.97 -27.37
CA GLY A 464 26.78 -11.53 -28.19
C GLY A 464 26.06 -10.48 -29.03
N GLU A 465 25.28 -10.94 -30.00
CA GLU A 465 24.49 -10.09 -30.89
C GLU A 465 23.16 -10.78 -31.17
N VAL A 466 22.08 -10.20 -30.67
CA VAL A 466 20.72 -10.75 -30.72
C VAL A 466 19.73 -9.61 -30.93
N ASP A 467 18.61 -9.89 -31.59
CA ASP A 467 17.53 -8.93 -31.80
C ASP A 467 16.63 -8.81 -30.56
N ILE A 468 16.47 -9.92 -29.84
CA ILE A 468 15.65 -10.00 -28.62
C ILE A 468 16.55 -10.28 -27.43
N SER A 469 16.57 -9.38 -26.45
CA SER A 469 17.29 -9.55 -25.19
C SER A 469 16.54 -8.87 -24.03
N PRO A 470 16.61 -9.40 -22.80
CA PRO A 470 16.15 -8.70 -21.61
C PRO A 470 16.86 -7.35 -21.44
N THR A 471 16.22 -6.42 -20.75
CA THR A 471 16.91 -5.20 -20.31
C THR A 471 17.97 -5.56 -19.27
N ILE A 472 19.25 -5.35 -19.59
CA ILE A 472 20.36 -5.60 -18.65
C ILE A 472 20.69 -4.32 -17.90
N ARG A 473 20.58 -4.38 -16.56
CA ARG A 473 21.02 -3.32 -15.64
C ARG A 473 22.15 -3.82 -14.76
N LEU A 474 23.23 -3.05 -14.72
CA LEU A 474 24.38 -3.26 -13.84
C LEU A 474 24.35 -2.18 -12.77
N ILE A 475 24.25 -2.60 -11.51
CA ILE A 475 24.24 -1.71 -10.35
C ILE A 475 25.59 -1.89 -9.66
N THR A 476 26.46 -0.91 -9.84
CA THR A 476 27.80 -0.90 -9.25
C THR A 476 27.76 -0.19 -7.88
N GLY A 477 28.57 -0.66 -6.93
CA GLY A 477 28.67 -0.04 -5.61
C GLY A 477 29.79 0.99 -5.56
N ASP A 478 30.49 1.06 -4.43
CA ASP A 478 31.55 2.05 -4.20
C ASP A 478 32.95 1.63 -4.71
N GLY A 479 33.04 0.42 -5.28
CA GLY A 479 34.26 -0.16 -5.82
C GLY A 479 34.79 0.54 -7.08
N LYS A 480 35.94 0.08 -7.56
CA LYS A 480 36.53 0.50 -8.84
C LYS A 480 36.15 -0.47 -9.94
N ASP A 481 34.96 -0.29 -10.49
CA ASP A 481 34.40 -1.27 -11.42
C ASP A 481 34.84 -1.06 -12.86
N GLU A 482 35.01 -2.14 -13.62
CA GLU A 482 35.27 -2.13 -15.06
C GLU A 482 34.10 -2.78 -15.80
N VAL A 483 33.38 -2.02 -16.64
CA VAL A 483 32.33 -2.58 -17.51
C VAL A 483 32.73 -2.45 -18.97
N VAL A 484 32.78 -3.59 -19.66
CA VAL A 484 33.07 -3.68 -21.08
C VAL A 484 31.93 -4.37 -21.83
N ASN A 485 31.18 -3.59 -22.60
CA ASN A 485 30.15 -4.11 -23.50
C ASN A 485 30.71 -4.33 -24.92
N TYR A 486 30.90 -5.59 -25.30
CA TYR A 486 31.22 -6.04 -26.66
C TYR A 486 29.97 -6.38 -27.50
N SER A 487 28.78 -6.38 -26.90
CA SER A 487 27.53 -6.68 -27.60
C SER A 487 27.05 -5.53 -28.50
N LYS A 488 26.06 -5.81 -29.36
CA LYS A 488 25.32 -4.75 -30.07
C LYS A 488 24.13 -4.21 -29.28
N ASN A 489 23.72 -4.91 -28.23
CA ASN A 489 22.57 -4.59 -27.40
C ASN A 489 22.92 -3.51 -26.36
N LYS A 490 21.90 -2.75 -25.97
CA LYS A 490 22.04 -1.65 -25.02
C LYS A 490 21.98 -2.19 -23.59
N ILE A 491 22.94 -1.77 -22.76
CA ILE A 491 22.97 -2.02 -21.32
C ILE A 491 22.89 -0.70 -20.55
N PHE A 492 22.41 -0.79 -19.31
CA PHE A 492 22.33 0.34 -18.38
C PHE A 492 23.25 0.08 -17.19
N VAL A 493 24.12 1.03 -16.88
CA VAL A 493 25.05 0.99 -15.75
C VAL A 493 24.67 2.10 -14.79
N TYR A 494 24.56 1.78 -13.51
CA TYR A 494 24.24 2.71 -12.44
C TYR A 494 25.41 2.78 -11.48
N ASP A 495 26.17 3.87 -11.54
CA ASP A 495 27.39 4.06 -10.76
C ASP A 495 27.52 5.47 -10.21
N SER A 496 27.32 5.66 -8.91
CA SER A 496 27.59 6.96 -8.26
C SER A 496 29.07 7.17 -7.88
N GLY A 497 29.91 6.15 -8.05
CA GLY A 497 31.35 6.17 -7.81
C GLY A 497 32.12 6.96 -8.87
N LYS A 498 33.31 7.45 -8.50
CA LYS A 498 34.17 8.27 -9.39
C LYS A 498 35.38 7.52 -9.96
N LYS A 499 35.54 6.24 -9.62
CA LYS A 499 36.78 5.49 -9.86
C LYS A 499 36.65 4.36 -10.88
N SER A 500 35.43 4.10 -11.35
CA SER A 500 35.11 3.04 -12.30
C SER A 500 35.43 3.43 -13.74
N ILE A 501 35.71 2.42 -14.56
CA ILE A 501 36.05 2.53 -15.98
C ILE A 501 34.94 1.91 -16.80
N PHE A 502 34.32 2.72 -17.67
CA PHE A 502 33.23 2.27 -18.53
C PHE A 502 33.56 2.56 -19.98
N ASN A 503 33.27 1.61 -20.87
CA ASN A 503 33.30 1.85 -22.31
C ASN A 503 32.08 2.68 -22.76
N LYS A 504 31.99 3.94 -22.30
CA LYS A 504 30.85 4.85 -22.58
C LYS A 504 30.65 5.01 -24.08
N ASN A 505 29.55 4.47 -24.59
CA ASN A 505 29.12 4.58 -25.99
C ASN A 505 27.58 4.51 -26.07
N ASN A 506 27.00 4.50 -27.27
CA ASN A 506 25.54 4.45 -27.43
C ASN A 506 24.88 3.17 -26.88
N ARG A 507 25.66 2.10 -26.69
CA ARG A 507 25.25 0.80 -26.19
C ARG A 507 25.50 0.63 -24.67
N THR A 508 26.29 1.49 -24.05
CA THR A 508 26.53 1.49 -22.60
C THR A 508 26.06 2.83 -22.02
N LYS A 509 24.83 2.88 -21.48
CA LYS A 509 24.30 4.08 -20.83
C LYS A 509 24.65 4.06 -19.35
N VAL A 510 25.48 5.00 -18.93
CA VAL A 510 25.88 5.17 -17.53
C VAL A 510 25.03 6.27 -16.89
N ASP A 511 24.38 5.96 -15.77
CA ASP A 511 23.74 6.93 -14.88
C ASP A 511 24.62 7.08 -13.63
N ASP A 512 25.23 8.26 -13.49
CA ASP A 512 26.11 8.62 -12.39
C ASP A 512 25.45 9.44 -11.28
N SER A 513 24.11 9.51 -11.32
CA SER A 513 23.37 10.19 -10.27
C SER A 513 23.45 9.44 -8.94
N LYS A 514 23.71 10.20 -7.87
CA LYS A 514 23.72 9.65 -6.52
C LYS A 514 22.33 9.15 -6.15
N TYR A 515 22.23 7.85 -5.85
CA TYR A 515 21.03 7.25 -5.28
C TYR A 515 21.11 7.27 -3.75
N SER A 516 19.97 7.33 -3.06
CA SER A 516 19.97 7.34 -1.60
C SER A 516 20.39 5.98 -1.07
N GLU A 517 21.43 5.96 -0.24
CA GLU A 517 21.84 4.74 0.45
C GLU A 517 20.84 4.38 1.55
N PRO A 518 20.51 3.08 1.70
CA PRO A 518 19.65 2.61 2.77
C PRO A 518 20.32 2.82 4.13
N LYS A 519 19.57 3.32 5.12
CA LYS A 519 20.06 3.56 6.49
C LYS A 519 19.86 2.37 7.41
N THR A 520 19.04 1.40 6.99
CA THR A 520 18.69 0.21 7.77
C THR A 520 18.66 -1.04 6.88
N ASP A 521 18.80 -2.22 7.48
CA ASP A 521 18.66 -3.50 6.78
C ASP A 521 17.31 -3.64 6.09
N THR A 522 16.23 -3.14 6.70
CA THR A 522 14.90 -3.16 6.08
C THR A 522 14.83 -2.27 4.86
N GLU A 523 15.41 -1.06 4.88
CA GLU A 523 15.48 -0.22 3.68
C GLU A 523 16.32 -0.86 2.57
N LYS A 524 17.39 -1.59 2.92
CA LYS A 524 18.28 -2.27 1.97
C LYS A 524 17.61 -3.49 1.33
N TYR A 525 16.95 -4.33 2.13
CA TYR A 525 16.49 -5.65 1.70
C TYR A 525 14.98 -5.76 1.48
N GLU A 526 14.19 -4.84 2.04
CA GLU A 526 12.74 -4.74 1.84
C GLU A 526 12.32 -3.32 1.44
N PRO A 527 12.87 -2.78 0.33
CA PRO A 527 12.69 -1.39 -0.05
C PRO A 527 11.22 -1.02 -0.19
N ALA A 528 10.90 0.17 0.29
CA ALA A 528 9.54 0.65 0.46
C ALA A 528 8.73 0.77 -0.82
N VAL A 529 9.41 1.16 -1.89
CA VAL A 529 8.82 1.49 -3.18
C VAL A 529 8.87 0.23 -4.02
N ASN A 530 7.77 -0.09 -4.70
CA ASN A 530 7.80 -1.17 -5.67
C ASN A 530 8.58 -0.69 -6.90
N ASP A 531 9.37 -1.58 -7.46
CA ASP A 531 10.30 -1.31 -8.55
C ASP A 531 10.01 -2.16 -9.80
N ARG A 532 8.87 -2.87 -9.81
CA ARG A 532 8.43 -3.77 -10.89
C ARG A 532 6.93 -4.11 -10.80
N GLY A 533 6.42 -4.67 -11.88
CA GLY A 533 5.04 -5.15 -12.00
C GLY A 533 4.02 -4.02 -12.08
N SER A 534 2.75 -4.41 -12.17
CA SER A 534 1.63 -3.48 -12.29
C SER A 534 0.46 -3.92 -11.42
N ARG A 535 -0.45 -2.98 -11.16
CA ARG A 535 -1.63 -3.19 -10.32
C ARG A 535 -2.81 -2.41 -10.83
N LEU A 536 -3.90 -3.12 -11.10
CA LEU A 536 -5.20 -2.53 -11.41
C LEU A 536 -6.09 -2.60 -10.16
N LYS A 537 -6.72 -1.49 -9.80
CA LYS A 537 -7.66 -1.40 -8.68
C LYS A 537 -8.88 -0.57 -9.05
N PHE A 538 -10.04 -0.97 -8.53
CA PHE A 538 -11.27 -0.20 -8.63
C PHE A 538 -11.59 0.53 -7.32
N PHE A 539 -12.01 1.80 -7.40
CA PHE A 539 -12.41 2.62 -6.25
C PHE A 539 -13.80 3.21 -6.48
N PRO A 540 -14.80 2.92 -5.64
CA PRO A 540 -16.12 3.56 -5.73
C PRO A 540 -16.06 5.03 -5.29
N PHE A 541 -16.98 5.85 -5.82
CA PHE A 541 -17.11 7.27 -5.51
C PHE A 541 -18.56 7.64 -5.18
N ILE A 542 -18.78 8.43 -4.12
CA ILE A 542 -20.08 8.98 -3.74
C ILE A 542 -19.92 10.36 -3.07
N GLN A 543 -20.74 11.33 -3.44
CA GLN A 543 -20.73 12.70 -2.92
C GLN A 543 -22.17 13.26 -2.90
N PHE A 544 -22.47 14.19 -1.98
CA PHE A 544 -23.71 14.96 -2.02
C PHE A 544 -23.47 16.44 -1.75
N ASP A 545 -23.95 17.32 -2.63
CA ASP A 545 -23.97 18.77 -2.41
C ASP A 545 -25.21 19.43 -3.04
N SER A 546 -25.51 20.66 -2.61
CA SER A 546 -26.72 21.38 -3.01
C SER A 546 -26.77 21.78 -4.49
N ASP A 547 -25.64 21.71 -5.21
CA ASP A 547 -25.54 22.12 -6.60
C ASP A 547 -25.52 20.92 -7.56
N ASN A 548 -25.02 19.75 -7.12
CA ASN A 548 -24.90 18.52 -7.91
C ASN A 548 -25.89 17.40 -7.48
N GLY A 549 -26.58 17.57 -6.35
CA GLY A 549 -27.36 16.50 -5.73
C GLY A 549 -26.47 15.32 -5.31
N LEU A 550 -26.98 14.10 -5.45
CA LEU A 550 -26.21 12.88 -5.22
C LEU A 550 -25.35 12.59 -6.46
N THR A 551 -24.03 12.54 -6.29
CA THR A 551 -23.09 12.08 -7.30
C THR A 551 -22.57 10.69 -6.92
N PHE A 552 -22.58 9.74 -7.86
CA PHE A 552 -22.00 8.41 -7.67
C PHE A 552 -21.22 7.96 -8.89
N GLY A 553 -20.24 7.07 -8.70
CA GLY A 553 -19.35 6.64 -9.76
C GLY A 553 -18.22 5.74 -9.27
N GLY A 554 -17.12 5.71 -10.01
CA GLY A 554 -15.90 5.02 -9.60
C GLY A 554 -14.72 5.30 -10.51
N SER A 555 -13.55 4.87 -10.06
CA SER A 555 -12.32 4.90 -10.84
C SER A 555 -11.62 3.55 -10.93
N GLU A 556 -11.07 3.26 -12.09
CA GLU A 556 -10.07 2.22 -12.29
C GLU A 556 -8.69 2.86 -12.34
N VAL A 557 -7.76 2.35 -11.52
CA VAL A 557 -6.40 2.88 -11.40
C VAL A 557 -5.41 1.77 -11.69
N LEU A 558 -4.74 1.86 -12.84
CA LEU A 558 -3.58 1.03 -13.19
C LEU A 558 -2.30 1.76 -12.78
N THR A 559 -1.54 1.20 -11.84
CA THR A 559 -0.22 1.69 -11.44
C THR A 559 0.85 0.69 -11.83
N SER A 560 1.82 1.11 -12.63
CA SER A 560 2.99 0.30 -13.01
C SER A 560 4.26 0.85 -12.40
N TYR A 561 5.15 -0.03 -11.99
CA TYR A 561 6.38 0.32 -11.28
C TYR A 561 7.61 -0.03 -12.11
N GLY A 562 8.70 0.71 -11.92
CA GLY A 562 9.95 0.50 -12.65
C GLY A 562 11.18 0.76 -11.80
N PHE A 563 12.32 0.22 -12.22
CA PHE A 563 13.59 0.32 -11.50
C PHE A 563 13.98 1.78 -11.22
N ARG A 564 14.14 2.13 -9.93
CA ARG A 564 14.49 3.49 -9.45
C ARG A 564 13.56 4.60 -9.97
N VAL A 565 12.29 4.29 -10.28
CA VAL A 565 11.29 5.31 -10.63
C VAL A 565 10.30 5.48 -9.49
N GLU A 566 10.42 6.60 -8.79
CA GLU A 566 9.56 6.93 -7.64
C GLU A 566 8.52 8.00 -8.01
N PRO A 567 7.27 7.88 -7.54
CA PRO A 567 6.70 6.76 -6.78
C PRO A 567 6.23 5.56 -7.64
N PHE A 568 6.16 5.72 -8.96
CA PHE A 568 5.75 4.71 -9.94
C PHE A 568 6.24 5.11 -11.34
N SER A 569 6.31 4.16 -12.28
CA SER A 569 6.68 4.42 -13.68
C SER A 569 5.58 5.15 -14.43
N TYR A 570 4.36 4.59 -14.43
CA TYR A 570 3.18 5.27 -14.92
C TYR A 570 1.94 4.92 -14.09
N LYS A 571 0.98 5.84 -14.07
CA LYS A 571 -0.33 5.67 -13.44
C LYS A 571 -1.40 6.13 -14.41
N MET A 572 -2.35 5.25 -14.70
CA MET A 572 -3.50 5.53 -15.55
C MET A 572 -4.74 5.47 -14.68
N THR A 573 -5.52 6.55 -14.65
CA THR A 573 -6.79 6.65 -13.93
C THR A 573 -7.90 6.85 -14.93
N PHE A 574 -8.85 5.92 -14.99
CA PHE A 574 -10.12 6.12 -15.67
C PHE A 574 -11.19 6.35 -14.62
N PHE A 575 -11.95 7.43 -14.73
CA PHE A 575 -13.02 7.77 -13.79
C PHE A 575 -14.31 8.06 -14.54
N ALA A 576 -15.43 7.60 -13.99
CA ALA A 576 -16.76 7.90 -14.48
C ALA A 576 -17.71 8.16 -13.30
N SER A 577 -18.56 9.18 -13.43
CA SER A 577 -19.55 9.55 -12.43
C SER A 577 -20.82 10.13 -13.06
N TYR A 578 -21.91 10.06 -12.30
CA TYR A 578 -23.22 10.63 -12.62
C TYR A 578 -23.74 11.42 -11.42
N SER A 579 -24.23 12.63 -11.66
CA SER A 579 -24.85 13.52 -10.65
C SER A 579 -26.35 13.62 -10.89
N THR A 580 -27.18 13.59 -9.83
CA THR A 580 -28.65 13.57 -9.98
C THR A 580 -29.27 14.92 -10.34
N ASP A 581 -28.57 16.04 -10.10
CA ASP A 581 -29.03 17.39 -10.43
C ASP A 581 -27.81 18.19 -10.92
N PRO A 582 -27.69 18.57 -12.21
CA PRO A 582 -28.73 18.62 -13.22
C PRO A 582 -28.89 17.34 -14.08
N LYS A 583 -28.51 16.14 -13.59
CA LYS A 583 -28.45 14.88 -14.38
C LYS A 583 -27.34 14.87 -15.42
N SER A 584 -26.10 14.94 -14.93
CA SER A 584 -24.92 15.15 -15.76
C SER A 584 -23.90 14.04 -15.57
N THR A 585 -23.14 13.79 -16.64
CA THR A 585 -22.03 12.84 -16.64
C THR A 585 -20.68 13.54 -16.57
N ASN A 586 -19.73 12.90 -15.90
CA ASN A 586 -18.33 13.30 -15.94
C ASN A 586 -17.45 12.05 -16.06
N ILE A 587 -16.71 11.98 -17.16
CA ILE A 587 -15.78 10.91 -17.49
C ILE A 587 -14.43 11.55 -17.76
N TYR A 588 -13.38 11.06 -17.10
CA TYR A 588 -12.03 11.49 -17.42
C TYR A 588 -11.04 10.33 -17.43
N TYR A 589 -10.00 10.52 -18.24
CA TYR A 589 -8.78 9.72 -18.22
C TYR A 589 -7.61 10.62 -17.81
N ASN A 590 -6.81 10.17 -16.85
CA ASN A 590 -5.59 10.84 -16.43
C ASN A 590 -4.42 9.86 -16.46
N GLY A 591 -3.53 10.03 -17.45
CA GLY A 591 -2.30 9.26 -17.59
C GLY A 591 -1.10 10.05 -17.11
N ILE A 592 -0.40 9.56 -16.10
CA ILE A 592 0.79 10.18 -15.50
C ILE A 592 2.00 9.28 -15.77
N PHE A 593 3.06 9.83 -16.35
CA PHE A 593 4.27 9.10 -16.75
C PHE A 593 5.53 9.76 -16.16
N ASN A 594 6.20 9.06 -15.22
CA ASN A 594 7.44 9.54 -14.59
C ASN A 594 8.71 8.94 -15.24
N SER A 595 8.58 7.85 -16.01
CA SER A 595 9.73 7.14 -16.56
C SER A 595 10.15 7.57 -17.97
N LEU A 596 9.35 8.41 -18.64
CA LEU A 596 9.63 8.82 -20.02
C LEU A 596 10.74 9.88 -20.10
N ILE A 597 10.74 10.84 -19.17
CA ILE A 597 11.74 11.91 -19.09
C ILE A 597 12.20 12.02 -17.63
N LYS A 598 13.52 11.93 -17.40
CA LYS A 598 14.11 11.98 -16.06
C LYS A 598 13.76 13.30 -15.37
N ASN A 599 13.38 13.23 -14.08
CA ASN A 599 13.00 14.36 -13.22
C ASN A 599 11.76 15.15 -13.69
N THR A 600 10.94 14.55 -14.53
CA THR A 600 9.77 15.16 -15.14
C THR A 600 8.57 14.23 -15.04
N ASN A 601 7.39 14.82 -14.91
CA ASN A 601 6.11 14.15 -14.97
C ASN A 601 5.40 14.56 -16.25
N LEU A 602 5.21 13.64 -17.19
CA LEU A 602 4.35 13.88 -18.34
C LEU A 602 2.93 13.46 -17.98
N GLN A 603 1.96 14.31 -18.27
CA GLN A 603 0.57 14.06 -17.98
C GLN A 603 -0.27 14.20 -19.25
N LEU A 604 -1.22 13.28 -19.44
CA LEU A 604 -2.26 13.38 -20.45
C LEU A 604 -3.61 13.30 -19.76
N PHE A 605 -4.33 14.42 -19.77
CA PHE A 605 -5.69 14.50 -19.25
C PHE A 605 -6.69 14.59 -20.40
N LEU A 606 -7.68 13.71 -20.39
CA LEU A 606 -8.81 13.71 -21.31
C LEU A 606 -10.09 13.78 -20.48
N GLN A 607 -11.05 14.62 -20.85
CA GLN A 607 -12.30 14.73 -20.12
C GLN A 607 -13.49 14.93 -21.05
N SER A 608 -14.62 14.31 -20.71
CA SER A 608 -15.95 14.60 -21.21
C SER A 608 -16.84 14.90 -20.01
N THR A 609 -17.38 16.12 -19.94
CA THR A 609 -18.15 16.55 -18.77
C THR A 609 -19.32 17.45 -19.15
N GLU A 610 -20.42 17.28 -18.41
CA GLU A 610 -21.59 18.14 -18.41
C GLU A 610 -21.71 18.94 -17.09
N LEU A 611 -20.73 18.79 -16.19
CA LEU A 611 -20.74 19.37 -14.84
C LEU A 611 -19.97 20.68 -14.72
N LYS A 612 -19.11 21.00 -15.69
CA LYS A 612 -18.12 22.07 -15.52
C LYS A 612 -18.74 23.46 -15.38
N PHE A 613 -19.85 23.72 -16.08
CA PHE A 613 -20.53 25.00 -16.07
C PHE A 613 -22.03 24.77 -16.28
N SER A 614 -22.80 24.76 -15.19
CA SER A 614 -24.20 24.29 -15.19
C SER A 614 -25.24 25.39 -15.03
N ARG A 615 -24.84 26.56 -14.54
CA ARG A 615 -25.74 27.70 -14.29
C ARG A 615 -25.02 29.02 -14.56
N TYR A 616 -25.75 30.03 -15.03
CA TYR A 616 -25.24 31.38 -15.25
C TYR A 616 -26.26 32.42 -14.77
N TYR A 617 -25.86 33.29 -13.85
CA TYR A 617 -26.74 34.25 -13.18
C TYR A 617 -26.57 35.69 -13.70
N GLY A 618 -25.80 35.86 -14.77
CA GLY A 618 -25.45 37.16 -15.35
C GLY A 618 -24.08 37.68 -14.91
N PHE A 619 -23.77 38.88 -15.38
CA PHE A 619 -22.47 39.55 -15.25
C PHE A 619 -22.54 40.72 -14.25
N GLY A 620 -21.63 40.75 -13.28
CA GLY A 620 -21.52 41.79 -12.24
C GLY A 620 -22.15 41.45 -10.87
N ASN A 621 -21.91 42.33 -9.89
CA ASN A 621 -22.32 42.14 -8.48
C ASN A 621 -23.79 42.46 -8.20
N GLU A 622 -24.44 43.24 -9.07
CA GLU A 622 -25.84 43.67 -8.91
C GLU A 622 -26.86 42.76 -9.59
N THR A 623 -26.41 41.62 -10.10
CA THR A 623 -27.31 40.58 -10.63
C THR A 623 -28.26 40.09 -9.55
N ILE A 624 -29.54 39.95 -9.88
CA ILE A 624 -30.60 39.55 -8.93
C ILE A 624 -30.77 38.04 -8.95
N TYR A 625 -30.62 37.40 -7.79
CA TYR A 625 -31.02 36.00 -7.59
C TYR A 625 -32.50 35.90 -7.24
N ASN A 626 -33.19 34.96 -7.87
CA ASN A 626 -34.56 34.61 -7.55
C ASN A 626 -34.68 33.08 -7.44
N SER A 627 -35.07 32.58 -6.27
CA SER A 627 -35.21 31.14 -6.00
C SER A 627 -36.25 30.47 -6.88
N ASP A 628 -37.37 31.14 -7.14
CA ASP A 628 -38.48 30.59 -7.94
C ASP A 628 -38.06 30.44 -9.42
N LEU A 629 -37.21 31.36 -9.91
CA LEU A 629 -36.59 31.24 -11.23
C LEU A 629 -35.56 30.10 -11.29
N ASP A 630 -34.78 29.93 -10.22
CA ASP A 630 -33.80 28.83 -10.11
C ASP A 630 -34.50 27.46 -10.12
N GLU A 631 -35.62 27.31 -9.40
CA GLU A 631 -36.45 26.09 -9.40
C GLU A 631 -37.05 25.75 -10.77
N THR A 632 -37.26 26.74 -11.63
CA THR A 632 -37.77 26.56 -13.00
C THR A 632 -36.66 26.43 -14.05
N ASN A 633 -35.40 26.20 -13.61
CA ASN A 633 -34.22 26.08 -14.45
C ASN A 633 -33.90 27.33 -15.29
N PHE A 634 -34.37 28.51 -14.86
CA PHE A 634 -34.17 29.77 -15.60
C PHE A 634 -32.69 30.07 -15.84
N TYR A 635 -31.85 29.84 -14.82
CA TYR A 635 -30.40 30.08 -14.86
C TYR A 635 -29.59 28.92 -15.47
N MET A 636 -30.24 27.83 -15.89
CA MET A 636 -29.56 26.60 -16.30
C MET A 636 -28.81 26.77 -17.62
N VAL A 637 -27.59 26.23 -17.64
CA VAL A 637 -26.73 26.15 -18.81
C VAL A 637 -26.46 24.69 -19.13
N GLU A 638 -26.86 24.28 -20.32
CA GLU A 638 -26.58 22.96 -20.84
C GLU A 638 -25.26 23.02 -21.61
N GLN A 639 -24.18 22.64 -20.92
CA GLN A 639 -22.86 22.60 -21.53
C GLN A 639 -22.37 21.16 -21.60
N LYS A 640 -22.00 20.72 -22.80
CA LYS A 640 -21.20 19.50 -22.98
C LYS A 640 -19.80 19.89 -23.41
N ARG A 641 -18.79 19.53 -22.62
CA ARG A 641 -17.39 19.90 -22.85
C ARG A 641 -16.50 18.68 -22.98
N TYR A 642 -15.61 18.73 -23.96
CA TYR A 642 -14.52 17.79 -24.19
C TYR A 642 -13.20 18.53 -24.07
N GLU A 643 -12.23 17.94 -23.38
CA GLU A 643 -10.92 18.55 -23.15
C GLU A 643 -9.80 17.53 -23.36
N ILE A 644 -8.73 17.96 -24.01
CA ILE A 644 -7.48 17.25 -24.18
C ILE A 644 -6.37 18.17 -23.67
N ASN A 645 -5.66 17.74 -22.62
CA ASN A 645 -4.57 18.50 -22.00
C ASN A 645 -3.33 17.60 -21.80
N PRO A 646 -2.43 17.50 -22.78
CA PRO A 646 -1.05 17.13 -22.53
C PRO A 646 -0.33 18.22 -21.74
N SER A 647 0.37 17.83 -20.68
CA SER A 647 1.19 18.72 -19.88
C SER A 647 2.48 18.07 -19.40
N ILE A 648 3.46 18.92 -19.08
CA ILE A 648 4.73 18.54 -18.51
C ILE A 648 4.87 19.26 -17.17
N GLN A 649 5.18 18.52 -16.11
CA GLN A 649 5.49 19.08 -14.80
C GLN A 649 6.91 18.73 -14.38
N PHE A 650 7.60 19.67 -13.75
CA PHE A 650 8.96 19.54 -13.25
C PHE A 650 9.11 20.30 -11.94
N ARG A 651 10.18 20.00 -11.20
CA ARG A 651 10.47 20.65 -9.92
C ARG A 651 11.68 21.56 -10.06
N LEU A 652 11.52 22.84 -9.75
CA LEU A 652 12.63 23.79 -9.73
C LEU A 652 13.40 23.73 -8.40
N PHE A 653 12.72 23.44 -7.31
CA PHE A 653 13.28 23.28 -5.96
C PHE A 653 12.35 22.40 -5.10
N LYS A 654 12.73 22.14 -3.85
CA LYS A 654 11.94 21.31 -2.92
C LYS A 654 10.56 21.94 -2.69
N ASN A 655 9.51 21.11 -2.67
CA ASN A 655 8.10 21.52 -2.46
C ASN A 655 7.50 22.39 -3.59
N ASN A 656 8.18 22.54 -4.72
CA ASN A 656 7.64 23.19 -5.91
C ASN A 656 7.14 22.17 -6.93
N SER A 657 6.04 22.50 -7.60
CA SER A 657 5.62 21.89 -8.86
C SER A 657 5.40 23.00 -9.89
N THR A 658 6.13 22.96 -10.99
CA THR A 658 5.97 23.90 -12.11
C THR A 658 5.60 23.12 -13.35
N GLY A 659 4.69 23.60 -14.16
CA GLY A 659 4.32 22.89 -15.38
C GLY A 659 3.85 23.80 -16.52
N ILE A 660 3.83 23.18 -17.70
CA ILE A 660 3.42 23.77 -18.95
C ILE A 660 2.41 22.82 -19.60
N GLY A 661 1.26 23.32 -19.99
CA GLY A 661 0.19 22.55 -20.60
C GLY A 661 -0.25 23.13 -21.95
N LEU A 662 -0.66 22.26 -22.85
CA LEU A 662 -1.39 22.64 -24.07
C LEU A 662 -2.77 22.02 -23.98
N SER A 663 -3.82 22.84 -23.98
CA SER A 663 -5.20 22.39 -23.91
C SER A 663 -5.92 22.69 -25.22
N TYR A 664 -6.62 21.69 -25.75
CA TYR A 664 -7.70 21.89 -26.70
C TYR A 664 -9.02 21.53 -26.02
N SER A 665 -10.01 22.42 -26.11
CA SER A 665 -11.35 22.14 -25.62
C SER A 665 -12.40 22.45 -26.67
N TYR A 666 -13.33 21.52 -26.83
CA TYR A 666 -14.55 21.70 -27.62
C TYR A 666 -15.75 21.65 -26.69
N GLN A 667 -16.67 22.59 -26.85
CA GLN A 667 -17.89 22.61 -26.07
C GLN A 667 -19.10 22.99 -26.92
N ASN A 668 -20.25 22.44 -26.56
CA ASN A 668 -21.54 22.84 -27.07
C ASN A 668 -22.37 23.38 -25.90
N THR A 669 -22.70 24.66 -25.94
CA THR A 669 -23.36 25.36 -24.84
C THR A 669 -24.70 25.92 -25.31
N SER A 670 -25.78 25.54 -24.64
CA SER A 670 -27.12 26.13 -24.80
C SER A 670 -27.59 26.74 -23.48
N LEU A 671 -28.33 27.85 -23.58
CA LEU A 671 -29.01 28.47 -22.45
C LEU A 671 -30.49 28.13 -22.51
N VAL A 672 -31.09 27.82 -21.37
CA VAL A 672 -32.56 27.73 -21.27
C VAL A 672 -33.18 29.10 -21.54
N ASN A 673 -32.52 30.17 -21.10
CA ASN A 673 -32.94 31.54 -21.36
C ASN A 673 -31.79 32.41 -21.92
N ASN A 674 -31.92 32.84 -23.17
CA ASN A 674 -30.91 33.67 -23.83
C ASN A 674 -30.76 35.08 -23.22
N SER A 675 -31.77 35.57 -22.48
CA SER A 675 -31.68 36.89 -21.82
C SER A 675 -30.61 36.97 -20.73
N LEU A 676 -30.10 35.82 -20.26
CA LEU A 676 -29.03 35.76 -19.26
C LEU A 676 -27.73 36.44 -19.74
N LEU A 677 -27.47 36.46 -21.05
CA LEU A 677 -26.29 37.09 -21.64
C LEU A 677 -26.47 38.57 -22.01
N ASN A 678 -27.67 39.15 -21.82
CA ASN A 678 -27.93 40.55 -22.21
C ASN A 678 -26.97 41.54 -21.55
N ASN A 679 -26.52 41.24 -20.33
CA ASN A 679 -25.61 42.09 -19.56
C ASN A 679 -24.14 41.67 -19.70
N PHE A 680 -23.84 40.61 -20.46
CA PHE A 680 -22.47 40.23 -20.73
C PHE A 680 -21.88 41.15 -21.80
N ILE A 681 -20.72 41.75 -21.52
CA ILE A 681 -20.10 42.80 -22.35
C ILE A 681 -19.78 42.36 -23.79
N PHE A 682 -19.68 41.05 -24.03
CA PHE A 682 -19.43 40.49 -25.37
C PHE A 682 -20.64 39.73 -25.96
N GLY A 683 -21.84 39.94 -25.42
CA GLY A 683 -23.09 39.37 -25.94
C GLY A 683 -23.11 37.84 -25.92
N ASN A 684 -23.39 37.21 -27.07
CA ASN A 684 -23.50 35.75 -27.16
C ASN A 684 -22.16 35.01 -27.36
N TYR A 685 -21.04 35.66 -27.07
CA TYR A 685 -19.72 35.08 -27.34
C TYR A 685 -19.44 33.87 -26.45
N GLY A 686 -19.26 32.70 -27.07
CA GLY A 686 -19.13 31.40 -26.39
C GLY A 686 -20.39 30.52 -26.42
N LEU A 687 -21.52 31.02 -26.95
CA LEU A 687 -22.74 30.23 -27.10
C LEU A 687 -22.65 29.27 -28.30
N GLY A 688 -23.32 28.12 -28.20
CA GLY A 688 -23.33 27.09 -29.23
C GLY A 688 -22.05 26.26 -29.25
N LYS A 689 -21.64 25.82 -30.44
CA LYS A 689 -20.40 25.08 -30.66
C LYS A 689 -19.22 26.04 -30.60
N PHE A 690 -18.27 25.76 -29.72
CA PHE A 690 -17.14 26.63 -29.48
C PHE A 690 -15.88 25.83 -29.15
N SER A 691 -14.77 26.17 -29.80
CA SER A 691 -13.49 25.49 -29.64
C SER A 691 -12.42 26.49 -29.22
N LEU A 692 -11.63 26.12 -28.22
CA LEU A 692 -10.52 26.91 -27.69
C LEU A 692 -9.23 26.12 -27.73
N PHE A 693 -8.15 26.83 -28.00
CA PHE A 693 -6.80 26.39 -27.70
C PHE A 693 -6.26 27.24 -26.55
N LYS A 694 -5.51 26.61 -25.64
CA LYS A 694 -4.99 27.25 -24.44
C LYS A 694 -3.57 26.76 -24.16
N ILE A 695 -2.68 27.69 -23.85
CA ILE A 695 -1.34 27.40 -23.33
C ILE A 695 -1.35 27.78 -21.86
N ASP A 696 -1.07 26.81 -20.98
CA ASP A 696 -1.10 26.99 -19.53
C ASP A 696 0.30 26.93 -18.94
N LEU A 697 0.54 27.80 -17.97
CA LEU A 697 1.71 27.80 -17.09
C LEU A 697 1.19 27.69 -15.65
N ASN A 698 1.61 26.65 -14.93
CA ASN A 698 1.29 26.50 -13.52
C ASN A 698 2.56 26.59 -12.67
N PHE A 699 2.47 27.30 -11.56
CA PHE A 699 3.52 27.38 -10.55
C PHE A 699 2.91 27.17 -9.18
N GLU A 700 3.35 26.12 -8.49
CA GLU A 700 2.84 25.72 -7.19
C GLU A 700 3.98 25.57 -6.17
N ILE A 701 3.76 26.04 -4.95
CA ILE A 701 4.58 25.77 -3.77
C ILE A 701 3.65 25.21 -2.69
N ASP A 702 3.91 23.99 -2.24
CA ASP A 702 3.12 23.35 -1.18
C ASP A 702 4.00 22.86 -0.03
N SER A 703 3.91 23.55 1.10
CA SER A 703 4.62 23.22 2.34
C SER A 703 3.69 22.69 3.44
N ARG A 704 2.44 22.36 3.09
CA ARG A 704 1.44 21.87 4.03
C ARG A 704 1.86 20.50 4.57
N ASP A 705 1.64 20.30 5.87
CA ASP A 705 1.96 19.04 6.55
C ASP A 705 1.08 17.87 6.08
N ASN A 706 -0.16 18.16 5.70
CA ASN A 706 -1.08 17.23 5.04
C ASN A 706 -2.05 18.04 4.15
N PRO A 707 -2.21 17.72 2.85
CA PRO A 707 -3.04 18.51 1.94
C PRO A 707 -4.56 18.35 2.19
N ASP A 708 -5.01 17.21 2.73
CA ASP A 708 -6.42 16.89 2.95
C ASP A 708 -6.98 17.54 4.23
N ASN A 709 -6.17 17.59 5.29
CA ASN A 709 -6.51 18.29 6.53
C ASN A 709 -5.25 18.85 7.21
N THR A 710 -4.86 20.03 6.71
CA THR A 710 -3.66 20.77 7.09
C THR A 710 -3.78 21.39 8.47
N TYR A 711 -2.73 21.23 9.29
CA TYR A 711 -2.56 21.97 10.55
C TYR A 711 -1.55 23.10 10.39
N THR A 712 -0.48 22.88 9.64
CA THR A 712 0.60 23.87 9.50
C THR A 712 1.14 23.90 8.08
N GLY A 713 1.61 25.07 7.66
CA GLY A 713 2.27 25.26 6.38
C GLY A 713 1.53 26.25 5.49
N SER A 714 2.11 26.46 4.31
CA SER A 714 1.59 27.39 3.29
C SER A 714 1.39 26.69 1.97
N TYR A 715 0.40 27.15 1.22
CA TYR A 715 0.15 26.78 -0.17
C TYR A 715 0.10 28.05 -1.01
N PHE A 716 0.79 28.03 -2.14
CA PHE A 716 0.74 29.10 -3.14
C PHE A 716 0.62 28.46 -4.51
N ARG A 717 -0.37 28.88 -5.28
CA ARG A 717 -0.55 28.50 -6.67
C ARG A 717 -0.78 29.73 -7.53
N LEU A 718 -0.14 29.76 -8.68
CA LEU A 718 -0.31 30.75 -9.73
C LEU A 718 -0.50 30.01 -11.06
N ASP A 719 -1.61 30.28 -11.74
CA ASP A 719 -1.91 29.73 -13.06
C ASP A 719 -2.02 30.89 -14.05
N GLY A 720 -1.22 30.86 -15.11
CA GLY A 720 -1.30 31.80 -16.22
C GLY A 720 -1.70 31.06 -17.50
N SER A 721 -2.67 31.58 -18.22
CA SER A 721 -3.19 30.97 -19.45
C SER A 721 -3.25 31.97 -20.59
N VAL A 722 -2.86 31.53 -21.78
CA VAL A 722 -2.94 32.29 -23.03
C VAL A 722 -3.87 31.56 -23.99
N TYR A 723 -4.85 32.28 -24.52
CA TYR A 723 -5.82 31.79 -25.50
C TYR A 723 -5.59 32.54 -26.81
N PRO A 724 -4.83 31.98 -27.76
CA PRO A 724 -4.56 32.64 -29.03
C PRO A 724 -5.81 32.70 -29.92
N GLU A 725 -5.81 33.59 -30.90
CA GLU A 725 -6.77 33.63 -32.02
C GLU A 725 -6.68 32.37 -32.89
N LEU A 726 -7.28 31.29 -32.41
CA LEU A 726 -7.31 29.99 -33.06
C LEU A 726 -8.68 29.34 -32.88
N PHE A 727 -9.10 28.58 -33.90
CA PHE A 727 -10.42 27.94 -33.96
C PHE A 727 -11.57 28.96 -33.89
N ASP A 728 -12.41 28.90 -32.87
CA ASP A 728 -13.56 29.80 -32.69
C ASP A 728 -13.20 31.04 -31.83
N ASN A 729 -11.96 31.13 -31.35
CA ASN A 729 -11.48 32.30 -30.62
C ASN A 729 -11.19 33.46 -31.58
N VAL A 730 -11.91 34.58 -31.44
CA VAL A 730 -11.84 35.71 -32.39
C VAL A 730 -10.85 36.78 -31.98
N GLU A 731 -10.36 36.73 -30.74
CA GLU A 731 -9.40 37.67 -30.18
C GLU A 731 -8.56 36.98 -29.12
N SER A 732 -7.26 37.28 -29.08
CA SER A 732 -6.37 36.64 -28.11
C SER A 732 -6.67 37.20 -26.72
N PHE A 733 -6.94 36.31 -25.76
CA PHE A 733 -7.22 36.70 -24.38
C PHE A 733 -6.31 35.96 -23.40
N TYR A 734 -6.18 36.53 -22.21
CA TYR A 734 -5.24 36.08 -21.19
C TYR A 734 -5.99 35.89 -19.88
N LYS A 735 -5.54 34.92 -19.09
CA LYS A 735 -6.10 34.67 -17.76
C LYS A 735 -4.98 34.44 -16.75
N LEU A 736 -5.14 35.00 -15.56
CA LEU A 736 -4.21 34.81 -14.46
C LEU A 736 -5.02 34.53 -13.19
N ASN A 737 -4.77 33.41 -12.55
CA ASN A 737 -5.41 33.00 -11.30
C ASN A 737 -4.37 32.74 -10.22
N PHE A 738 -4.71 33.06 -8.97
CA PHE A 738 -3.86 32.74 -7.82
C PHE A 738 -4.67 32.18 -6.65
N ASP A 739 -4.04 31.32 -5.85
CA ASP A 739 -4.59 30.79 -4.59
C ASP A 739 -3.48 30.74 -3.55
N ILE A 740 -3.67 31.46 -2.44
CA ILE A 740 -2.74 31.54 -1.32
C ILE A 740 -3.45 31.04 -0.08
N ARG A 741 -2.84 30.09 0.63
CA ARG A 741 -3.37 29.53 1.87
C ARG A 741 -2.28 29.49 2.92
N HIS A 742 -2.64 29.81 4.15
CA HIS A 742 -1.74 29.66 5.29
C HIS A 742 -2.48 29.10 6.50
N PHE A 743 -1.82 28.21 7.24
CA PHE A 743 -2.39 27.50 8.36
C PHE A 743 -1.54 27.71 9.61
N PHE A 744 -2.15 28.29 10.64
CA PHE A 744 -1.56 28.48 11.96
C PHE A 744 -2.27 27.56 12.96
N THR A 745 -1.53 26.65 13.60
CA THR A 745 -2.09 25.83 14.69
C THR A 745 -1.51 26.26 16.03
N THR A 746 -2.39 26.41 17.02
CA THR A 746 -2.04 26.71 18.41
C THR A 746 -2.76 25.77 19.39
N ASP A 747 -2.19 25.61 20.58
CA ASP A 747 -2.68 24.74 21.65
C ASP A 747 -3.22 25.59 22.83
N LEU A 748 -4.12 26.54 22.57
CA LEU A 748 -4.66 27.44 23.60
C LEU A 748 -5.61 26.74 24.58
N ILE A 749 -6.58 25.97 24.08
CA ILE A 749 -7.58 25.20 24.87
C ILE A 749 -7.62 23.76 24.34
N SER A 750 -7.66 23.64 23.02
CA SER A 750 -7.43 22.42 22.26
C SER A 750 -6.72 22.79 20.96
N LYS A 751 -6.24 21.80 20.20
CA LYS A 751 -5.61 22.02 18.88
C LYS A 751 -6.55 22.82 17.97
N THR A 752 -6.22 24.09 17.76
CA THR A 752 -7.03 25.01 16.99
C THR A 752 -6.22 25.52 15.83
N THR A 753 -6.70 25.29 14.61
CA THR A 753 -6.07 25.74 13.38
C THR A 753 -6.85 26.93 12.82
N LEU A 754 -6.19 28.07 12.66
CA LEU A 754 -6.65 29.18 11.82
C LEU A 754 -6.15 28.94 10.39
N ALA A 755 -7.09 28.73 9.48
CA ALA A 755 -6.86 28.64 8.05
C ALA A 755 -7.25 29.96 7.39
N LEU A 756 -6.28 30.62 6.77
CA LEU A 756 -6.50 31.80 5.95
C LEU A 756 -6.33 31.43 4.49
N ARG A 757 -7.25 31.87 3.64
CA ARG A 757 -7.17 31.69 2.19
C ARG A 757 -7.55 32.99 1.48
N THR A 758 -6.78 33.33 0.46
CA THR A 758 -7.17 34.36 -0.50
C THR A 758 -6.90 33.84 -1.89
N GLY A 759 -7.80 34.16 -2.82
CA GLY A 759 -7.65 33.77 -4.20
C GLY A 759 -8.47 34.68 -5.09
N GLY A 760 -8.26 34.52 -6.39
CA GLY A 760 -8.92 35.31 -7.38
C GLY A 760 -8.28 35.15 -8.73
N GLY A 761 -8.69 35.99 -9.66
CA GLY A 761 -8.09 36.03 -10.98
C GLY A 761 -8.54 37.22 -11.78
N LYS A 762 -7.93 37.35 -12.96
CA LYS A 762 -8.32 38.33 -13.95
C LYS A 762 -8.22 37.71 -15.33
N VAL A 763 -9.20 38.04 -16.16
CA VAL A 763 -9.20 37.80 -17.59
C VAL A 763 -9.13 39.16 -18.31
N TRP A 764 -8.34 39.23 -19.38
CA TRP A 764 -8.15 40.45 -20.18
C TRP A 764 -8.65 40.23 -21.60
N ASN A 765 -9.01 41.31 -22.30
CA ASN A 765 -9.50 41.32 -23.69
C ASN A 765 -10.87 40.65 -23.85
N LYS A 766 -11.26 40.32 -25.09
CA LYS A 766 -12.52 39.67 -25.41
C LYS A 766 -12.46 38.16 -25.18
N TYR A 767 -13.23 37.67 -24.22
CA TYR A 767 -13.30 36.25 -23.82
C TYR A 767 -14.74 35.73 -23.87
N PRO A 768 -14.96 34.41 -24.11
CA PRO A 768 -16.29 33.83 -24.05
C PRO A 768 -16.80 33.77 -22.61
N PHE A 769 -18.12 33.91 -22.41
CA PHE A 769 -18.70 34.14 -21.07
C PHE A 769 -18.36 33.07 -20.02
N PHE A 770 -18.17 31.81 -20.44
CA PHE A 770 -17.79 30.70 -19.55
C PHE A 770 -16.31 30.71 -19.13
N GLU A 771 -15.49 31.60 -19.69
CA GLU A 771 -14.09 31.84 -19.27
C GLU A 771 -13.94 33.05 -18.35
N ALA A 772 -15.06 33.70 -17.98
CA ALA A 772 -15.08 34.77 -16.99
C ALA A 772 -14.51 34.32 -15.62
N GLU A 773 -14.32 35.29 -14.73
CA GLU A 773 -13.96 35.03 -13.34
C GLU A 773 -15.23 34.89 -12.49
N PHE A 774 -15.34 33.78 -11.75
CA PHE A 774 -16.56 33.40 -11.05
C PHE A 774 -16.39 33.31 -9.53
N LEU A 775 -17.41 33.72 -8.78
CA LEU A 775 -17.55 33.52 -7.34
C LEU A 775 -18.85 32.81 -6.99
N GLY A 776 -18.81 31.92 -6.01
CA GLY A 776 -19.96 31.19 -5.47
C GLY A 776 -19.74 29.68 -5.44
N GLY A 777 -20.37 28.99 -4.48
CA GLY A 777 -20.30 27.54 -4.30
C GLY A 777 -19.19 27.09 -3.34
N SER A 778 -18.97 25.78 -3.26
CA SER A 778 -18.04 25.17 -2.29
C SER A 778 -16.57 25.52 -2.50
N GLU A 779 -16.19 25.97 -3.69
CA GLU A 779 -14.79 26.17 -4.08
C GLU A 779 -14.20 27.51 -3.62
N ASN A 780 -14.98 28.60 -3.56
CA ASN A 780 -14.46 29.94 -3.22
C ASN A 780 -15.39 30.84 -2.39
N LEU A 781 -16.71 30.66 -2.42
CA LEU A 781 -17.66 31.49 -1.65
C LEU A 781 -18.92 30.69 -1.31
N ARG A 782 -18.85 29.96 -0.19
CA ARG A 782 -19.91 29.09 0.34
C ARG A 782 -21.11 29.94 0.78
N GLY A 783 -22.29 29.34 0.77
CA GLY A 783 -23.55 30.02 1.10
C GLY A 783 -24.14 30.81 -0.07
N TYR A 784 -23.40 31.00 -1.16
CA TYR A 784 -23.93 31.37 -2.47
C TYR A 784 -23.94 30.15 -3.40
N ARG A 785 -24.83 30.14 -4.39
CA ARG A 785 -24.86 29.10 -5.44
C ARG A 785 -23.52 29.04 -6.19
N ARG A 786 -23.17 27.87 -6.74
CA ARG A 786 -21.99 27.74 -7.61
C ARG A 786 -22.02 28.76 -8.75
N GLU A 787 -20.90 29.44 -8.98
CA GLU A 787 -20.73 30.42 -10.07
C GLU A 787 -21.74 31.57 -10.06
N ARG A 788 -22.21 31.95 -8.86
CA ARG A 788 -23.25 32.97 -8.64
C ARG A 788 -22.93 34.34 -9.24
N PHE A 789 -21.68 34.80 -9.17
CA PHE A 789 -21.26 36.09 -9.69
C PHE A 789 -20.18 35.90 -10.73
N SER A 790 -20.19 36.70 -11.80
CA SER A 790 -19.19 36.66 -12.86
C SER A 790 -18.67 38.05 -13.22
N GLY A 791 -17.39 38.16 -13.57
CA GLY A 791 -16.73 39.42 -13.95
C GLY A 791 -15.46 39.19 -14.77
N ASP A 792 -14.77 40.28 -15.15
CA ASP A 792 -13.43 40.20 -15.77
C ASP A 792 -12.34 39.99 -14.72
N ALA A 793 -12.62 40.26 -13.44
CA ALA A 793 -11.76 39.83 -12.34
C ALA A 793 -12.59 39.34 -11.14
N SER A 794 -11.96 38.53 -10.29
CA SER A 794 -12.52 38.12 -9.00
C SER A 794 -11.48 38.23 -7.90
N LEU A 795 -11.93 38.53 -6.68
CA LEU A 795 -11.12 38.45 -5.48
C LEU A 795 -11.98 37.95 -4.33
N PHE A 796 -11.46 37.00 -3.57
CA PHE A 796 -12.09 36.50 -2.35
C PHE A 796 -11.09 36.29 -1.22
N GLY A 797 -11.61 36.33 0.00
CA GLY A 797 -10.87 36.07 1.23
C GLY A 797 -11.71 35.21 2.18
N GLN A 798 -11.07 34.23 2.80
CA GLN A 798 -11.67 33.30 3.73
C GLN A 798 -10.83 33.21 5.00
N ALA A 799 -11.48 33.23 6.15
CA ALA A 799 -10.89 32.91 7.43
C ALA A 799 -11.73 31.81 8.09
N GLU A 800 -11.10 30.69 8.38
CA GLU A 800 -11.73 29.52 8.97
C GLU A 800 -10.98 29.08 10.22
N ILE A 801 -11.71 28.91 11.31
CA ILE A 801 -11.18 28.34 12.55
C ILE A 801 -11.65 26.90 12.63
N ARG A 802 -10.71 25.97 12.79
CA ARG A 802 -10.96 24.54 13.00
C ARG A 802 -10.52 24.18 14.41
N THR A 803 -11.47 23.83 15.25
CA THR A 803 -11.20 23.49 16.64
C THR A 803 -11.38 22.01 16.82
N TYR A 804 -10.30 21.34 17.20
CA TYR A 804 -10.35 19.95 17.64
C TYR A 804 -11.10 19.88 18.97
N LEU A 805 -12.17 19.08 19.04
CA LEU A 805 -12.94 18.91 20.27
C LEU A 805 -12.49 17.69 21.06
N GLY A 806 -12.10 16.62 20.37
CA GLY A 806 -11.72 15.40 21.05
C GLY A 806 -11.49 14.23 20.12
N LYS A 807 -11.12 13.12 20.74
CA LYS A 807 -11.05 11.83 20.05
C LYS A 807 -12.45 11.25 20.04
N TRP A 808 -12.86 10.75 18.88
CA TRP A 808 -13.97 9.84 18.76
C TRP A 808 -13.38 8.44 18.64
N SER A 809 -13.77 7.52 19.53
CA SER A 809 -13.22 6.16 19.56
C SER A 809 -14.31 5.07 19.47
N LEU A 810 -15.55 5.45 19.16
CA LEU A 810 -16.70 4.53 19.17
C LEU A 810 -16.68 3.51 18.02
N ILE A 811 -16.06 3.81 16.87
CA ILE A 811 -15.99 2.86 15.73
C ILE A 811 -14.62 2.93 15.05
N ILE A 812 -14.16 4.14 14.72
CA ILE A 812 -12.78 4.42 14.29
C ILE A 812 -12.22 5.52 15.19
N PRO A 813 -10.95 5.46 15.60
CA PRO A 813 -10.22 6.59 16.15
C PRO A 813 -10.18 7.71 15.13
N GLY A 814 -11.11 8.62 15.32
CA GLY A 814 -11.21 9.86 14.62
C GLY A 814 -10.83 10.98 15.56
N LYS A 815 -10.36 12.06 14.98
CA LYS A 815 -10.45 13.37 15.60
C LYS A 815 -11.75 13.96 15.12
N PHE A 816 -12.57 14.44 16.05
CA PHE A 816 -13.72 15.23 15.67
C PHE A 816 -13.52 16.65 16.17
N GLY A 817 -14.14 17.56 15.45
CA GLY A 817 -14.12 18.96 15.81
C GLY A 817 -15.23 19.69 15.11
N PHE A 818 -15.27 20.99 15.38
CA PHE A 818 -16.07 21.90 14.61
C PHE A 818 -15.18 22.84 13.83
N HIS A 819 -15.76 23.45 12.81
CA HIS A 819 -15.16 24.58 12.14
C HIS A 819 -16.19 25.69 12.01
N THR A 820 -15.71 26.92 12.01
CA THR A 820 -16.50 28.11 11.72
C THR A 820 -15.72 28.96 10.75
N PHE A 821 -16.39 29.57 9.79
CA PHE A 821 -15.73 30.43 8.81
C PHE A 821 -16.52 31.70 8.58
N ILE A 822 -15.77 32.73 8.20
CA ILE A 822 -16.26 33.95 7.58
C ILE A 822 -15.51 34.14 6.28
N GLU A 823 -16.21 34.62 5.27
CA GLU A 823 -15.61 34.87 3.97
C GLU A 823 -16.37 35.96 3.24
N THR A 824 -15.70 36.52 2.24
CA THR A 824 -16.29 37.53 1.36
C THR A 824 -15.59 37.49 0.02
N GLY A 825 -16.29 37.90 -1.02
CA GLY A 825 -15.71 38.06 -2.33
C GLY A 825 -16.44 39.10 -3.16
N ARG A 826 -15.78 39.54 -4.21
CA ARG A 826 -16.31 40.48 -5.19
C ARG A 826 -15.78 40.13 -6.57
N VAL A 827 -16.65 40.27 -7.57
CA VAL A 827 -16.22 40.32 -8.98
C VAL A 827 -16.02 41.77 -9.41
N PHE A 828 -15.15 42.01 -10.36
CA PHE A 828 -14.94 43.31 -10.97
C PHE A 828 -15.37 43.23 -12.42
N VAL A 829 -15.96 44.33 -12.90
CA VAL A 829 -16.43 44.50 -14.27
C VAL A 829 -15.88 45.81 -14.78
N GLU A 830 -15.19 45.78 -15.92
CA GLU A 830 -14.71 46.99 -16.59
C GLU A 830 -15.87 47.97 -16.87
N GLY A 831 -15.75 49.20 -16.36
CA GLY A 831 -16.79 50.23 -16.49
C GLY A 831 -17.92 50.18 -15.45
N ASP A 832 -17.92 49.21 -14.53
CA ASP A 832 -18.87 49.15 -13.40
C ASP A 832 -18.31 49.86 -12.15
N ASN A 833 -19.20 50.53 -11.42
CA ASN A 833 -18.89 51.25 -10.17
C ASN A 833 -19.46 50.54 -8.92
N SER A 834 -20.02 49.33 -9.04
CA SER A 834 -20.57 48.59 -7.88
C SER A 834 -19.51 48.38 -6.80
N GLU A 835 -19.76 48.85 -5.57
CA GLU A 835 -18.87 48.64 -4.41
C GLU A 835 -19.23 47.39 -3.59
N LYS A 836 -20.16 46.57 -4.09
CA LYS A 836 -20.79 45.49 -3.35
C LYS A 836 -19.85 44.30 -3.17
N TRP A 837 -19.66 43.93 -1.91
CA TRP A 837 -19.01 42.69 -1.50
C TRP A 837 -20.06 41.70 -1.01
N HIS A 838 -19.79 40.41 -1.20
CA HIS A 838 -20.72 39.32 -0.92
C HIS A 838 -20.23 38.50 0.28
N PRO A 839 -20.58 38.91 1.52
CA PRO A 839 -20.16 38.18 2.70
C PRO A 839 -20.98 36.91 2.90
N SER A 840 -20.32 35.87 3.40
CA SER A 840 -20.99 34.68 3.93
C SER A 840 -20.27 34.17 5.17
N TYR A 841 -21.00 33.37 5.93
CA TYR A 841 -20.48 32.75 7.14
C TYR A 841 -21.14 31.40 7.35
N GLY A 842 -20.51 30.58 8.17
CA GLY A 842 -21.07 29.29 8.48
C GLY A 842 -20.18 28.49 9.39
N GLY A 843 -20.49 27.22 9.47
CA GLY A 843 -19.74 26.28 10.26
C GLY A 843 -20.28 24.88 10.10
N GLY A 844 -19.62 23.97 10.78
CA GLY A 844 -19.95 22.58 10.65
C GLY A 844 -19.11 21.71 11.53
N ILE A 845 -19.37 20.42 11.44
CA ILE A 845 -18.62 19.40 12.14
C ILE A 845 -17.75 18.66 11.13
N TRP A 846 -16.59 18.23 11.60
CA TRP A 846 -15.71 17.39 10.83
C TRP A 846 -15.26 16.21 11.68
N LEU A 847 -15.10 15.08 11.01
CA LEU A 847 -14.57 13.84 11.51
C LEU A 847 -13.38 13.49 10.62
N SER A 848 -12.21 13.37 11.23
CA SER A 848 -10.96 13.11 10.55
C SER A 848 -10.37 11.83 11.09
N PHE A 849 -10.23 10.82 10.23
CA PHE A 849 -9.72 9.51 10.59
C PHE A 849 -8.32 9.32 10.01
N ILE A 850 -7.61 8.29 10.48
CA ILE A 850 -6.52 7.71 9.70
C ILE A 850 -5.43 8.77 9.38
N GLU A 851 -4.93 9.43 10.42
CA GLU A 851 -3.91 10.50 10.32
C GLU A 851 -4.28 11.65 9.37
N ARG A 852 -5.58 11.96 9.26
CA ARG A 852 -6.13 13.10 8.53
C ARG A 852 -6.30 12.92 7.01
N THR A 853 -6.21 11.69 6.53
CA THR A 853 -6.38 11.37 5.09
C THR A 853 -7.79 10.92 4.71
N ALA A 854 -8.66 10.62 5.69
CA ALA A 854 -10.08 10.40 5.46
C ALA A 854 -10.87 11.40 6.28
N ASN A 855 -11.61 12.29 5.61
CA ASN A 855 -12.33 13.37 6.25
C ASN A 855 -13.80 13.33 5.84
N LEU A 856 -14.68 13.30 6.84
CA LEU A 856 -16.10 13.56 6.68
C LEU A 856 -16.38 14.93 7.24
N SER A 857 -17.04 15.79 6.46
CA SER A 857 -17.47 17.09 6.93
C SER A 857 -18.90 17.36 6.52
N LEU A 858 -19.67 17.86 7.48
CA LEU A 858 -20.97 18.47 7.25
C LEU A 858 -20.84 19.96 7.52
N THR A 859 -21.06 20.78 6.51
CA THR A 859 -20.95 22.23 6.59
C THR A 859 -22.28 22.87 6.21
N ILE A 860 -22.72 23.83 7.02
CA ILE A 860 -23.84 24.72 6.70
C ILE A 860 -23.27 26.12 6.49
N ALA A 861 -23.59 26.73 5.34
CA ALA A 861 -23.16 28.06 4.98
C ALA A 861 -24.37 28.96 4.72
N ARG A 862 -24.30 30.21 5.15
CA ARG A 862 -25.37 31.20 4.98
C ARG A 862 -24.83 32.47 4.33
N SER A 863 -25.58 33.00 3.38
CA SER A 863 -25.38 34.31 2.78
C SER A 863 -26.65 35.17 2.89
N SER A 864 -26.66 36.33 2.23
CA SER A 864 -27.85 37.14 2.02
C SER A 864 -28.88 36.47 1.08
N GLU A 865 -28.47 35.52 0.25
CA GLU A 865 -29.32 34.93 -0.80
C GLU A 865 -29.75 33.49 -0.50
N SER A 866 -28.93 32.70 0.20
CA SER A 866 -29.24 31.28 0.40
C SER A 866 -28.58 30.66 1.64
N VAL A 867 -29.06 29.47 1.99
CA VAL A 867 -28.43 28.56 2.96
C VAL A 867 -28.05 27.29 2.22
N THR A 868 -26.77 26.92 2.22
CA THR A 868 -26.28 25.71 1.55
C THR A 868 -25.79 24.68 2.57
N ALA A 869 -26.03 23.41 2.27
CA ALA A 869 -25.53 22.28 3.04
C ALA A 869 -24.58 21.47 2.17
N ILE A 870 -23.39 21.18 2.70
CA ILE A 870 -22.33 20.45 1.99
C ILE A 870 -21.98 19.22 2.82
N PHE A 871 -22.19 18.05 2.23
CA PHE A 871 -21.70 16.79 2.79
C PHE A 871 -20.53 16.29 1.95
N LYS A 872 -19.34 16.33 2.52
CA LYS A 872 -18.14 15.84 1.85
C LYS A 872 -17.60 14.62 2.59
N PHE A 873 -17.50 13.52 1.86
CA PHE A 873 -16.66 12.39 2.25
C PHE A 873 -15.47 12.35 1.31
N ALA A 874 -14.30 12.68 1.84
CA ALA A 874 -13.06 12.64 1.09
C ALA A 874 -12.22 11.46 1.58
N LEU A 875 -11.95 10.52 0.67
CA LEU A 875 -10.99 9.44 0.86
C LEU A 875 -9.71 9.80 0.14
N GLY A 876 -8.66 10.09 0.92
CA GLY A 876 -7.40 10.63 0.44
C GLY A 876 -6.90 9.97 -0.83
N PHE A 877 -6.89 10.78 -1.88
CA PHE A 877 -5.97 10.82 -3.01
C PHE A 877 -5.86 12.26 -3.50
#